data_AF-A0A0S8FML5-F1
#
_entry.id   AF-A0A0S8FML5-F1
#
_cell.length_a   1.000
_cell.length_b   1.000
_cell.length_c   1.000
_cell.angle_alpha   90.00
_cell.angle_beta   90.00
_cell.angle_gamma   90.00
#
_symmetry.space_group_name_H-M   'P 1'
#
loop_
_entity.id
_entity.type
_entity.pdbx_description
1 polymer ?
#
loop_
_entity_poly.entity_id
_entity_poly.type
_entity_poly.pdbx_seq_one_letter_code
_entity_poly.pdbx_strand_id
1 'polypeptide(L)'
;MIGPFLAAIFAVQSPQNATQPIAIEEYLELRRPREVRAAPGGAGVAFTLTELQPEGTEFHTTLYLWDSNGGVRQATPGFSYVSAPRWSPDADYVAFLSTGRSTAPTSTPQLWFLAVRSQGEPIRLGDFPEGVIDFDWTPDGLIYALTANETTGEREFWEVQVPLGTTEYVWGGDAGIHELSVSPDGGSIAFSTNGTGQIDDYLNYNLRILDLESRRSRELTNRPGPETDPVWSPDGLTLAFRGPQNPRYPYSQTELFAVPAAGGTVQNLIDSFDRTVIDHAWPAEGELLFTAALGTYTQILAAREDGAIRSVTRGEYNFGPFHAVSGSAIYAVRQSGSELAELWRISDTRVEQLTRLNTATQNRGLSAQEVVEWVAPDGLSIEAVLVYPAAYEEGRRYPLLVSVAGGPLSRATNVIDQPGVFQLFAAHGYAVLAPNFRGSAGYGEDFATANRVDLAGGDLIDVLAGIDHVIELGVADPDQLAILGGAATPFGAFMVSWAITQTERFDAAIASFDVTTPFVDTQPLVMFEAGYLETLERERSPIDEAGGTQTPLLILDGGAHTLISRPQRLHQTLVDLDRTVDYVDDSTGPLTPISIDDFVDHFVRQLRWLDRYLKFGGADLYDFYRIGESVPGPGGWQLRVSNTEFRSDYSGLQPDSGRYLEITLELAPQDEAVRDGSLQALNLEPEEGLVLLDRHGSAQPFAGTVTALFERETLIMGAPEPITLRPPDTGVPDTLSVRL
;
A
#
# COMPACT_ATOMS: atom_id res chain seq x y z
N MET A 1 46.28 -2.35 31.71
CA MET A 1 47.21 -1.83 30.68
C MET A 1 46.35 -1.21 29.61
N ILE A 2 46.59 0.07 29.34
CA ILE A 2 45.80 0.97 28.50
C ILE A 2 46.36 0.90 27.06
N GLY A 3 45.50 0.81 26.06
CA GLY A 3 45.83 0.92 24.63
C GLY A 3 44.55 0.99 23.79
N PRO A 4 44.40 1.95 22.85
CA PRO A 4 43.10 2.58 22.55
C PRO A 4 42.38 1.96 21.36
N PHE A 5 41.08 1.68 21.55
CA PHE A 5 40.07 1.63 20.48
C PHE A 5 39.42 3.01 20.44
N LEU A 6 39.76 3.80 19.42
CA LEU A 6 39.16 5.11 19.14
C LEU A 6 38.82 5.16 17.66
N ALA A 7 37.52 5.36 17.41
CA ALA A 7 36.91 5.90 16.19
C ALA A 7 37.31 5.23 14.86
N ALA A 8 36.63 4.13 14.53
CA ALA A 8 36.32 3.87 13.12
C ALA A 8 35.19 4.83 12.73
N ILE A 9 35.58 5.93 12.09
CA ILE A 9 34.69 6.84 11.38
C ILE A 9 33.87 6.00 10.40
N PHE A 10 32.55 5.98 10.57
CA PHE A 10 31.62 5.51 9.55
C PHE A 10 31.72 6.46 8.36
N ALA A 11 32.65 6.17 7.45
CA ALA A 11 32.60 6.74 6.13
C ALA A 11 31.46 6.02 5.40
N VAL A 12 30.28 6.63 5.40
CA VAL A 12 29.26 6.35 4.38
C VAL A 12 29.96 6.63 3.05
N GLN A 13 30.42 5.57 2.38
CA GLN A 13 30.92 5.70 1.02
C GLN A 13 29.72 6.03 0.15
N SER A 14 29.50 7.32 -0.08
CA SER A 14 28.59 7.79 -1.12
C SER A 14 29.00 7.09 -2.42
N PRO A 15 28.10 6.32 -3.07
CA PRO A 15 28.45 5.67 -4.32
C PRO A 15 28.81 6.75 -5.35
N GLN A 16 30.11 6.85 -5.68
CA GLN A 16 30.68 7.77 -6.67
C GLN A 16 30.20 7.53 -8.12
N ASN A 17 29.10 6.80 -8.32
CA ASN A 17 28.51 6.48 -9.62
C ASN A 17 26.96 6.51 -9.57
N ALA A 18 26.36 7.40 -8.77
CA ALA A 18 24.91 7.63 -8.89
C ALA A 18 24.62 8.29 -10.25
N THR A 19 24.07 7.50 -11.17
CA THR A 19 23.23 7.97 -12.27
C THR A 19 22.01 8.69 -11.66
N GLN A 20 21.24 9.41 -12.48
CA GLN A 20 20.18 10.31 -12.02
C GLN A 20 19.24 9.70 -10.94
N PRO A 21 18.67 10.52 -10.02
CA PRO A 21 17.70 10.06 -9.03
C PRO A 21 16.57 9.22 -9.65
N ILE A 22 16.01 8.28 -8.88
CA ILE A 22 14.93 7.41 -9.35
C ILE A 22 13.74 8.24 -9.85
N ALA A 23 13.29 7.96 -11.07
CA ALA A 23 12.10 8.58 -11.66
C ALA A 23 10.82 7.84 -11.22
N ILE A 24 9.67 8.51 -11.30
CA ILE A 24 8.38 7.91 -10.93
C ILE A 24 8.06 6.68 -11.78
N GLU A 25 8.37 6.71 -13.07
CA GLU A 25 8.17 5.59 -13.99
C GLU A 25 8.99 4.37 -13.56
N GLU A 26 10.22 4.59 -13.12
CA GLU A 26 11.13 3.52 -12.68
C GLU A 26 10.71 2.93 -11.33
N TYR A 27 10.09 3.73 -10.47
CA TYR A 27 9.48 3.27 -9.22
C TYR A 27 8.22 2.43 -9.49
N LEU A 28 7.42 2.83 -10.47
CA LEU A 28 6.24 2.09 -10.91
C LEU A 28 6.61 0.75 -11.56
N GLU A 29 7.75 0.67 -12.25
CA GLU A 29 8.28 -0.58 -12.84
C GLU A 29 8.82 -1.60 -11.81
N LEU A 30 8.87 -1.24 -10.51
CA LEU A 30 9.34 -2.17 -9.47
C LEU A 30 8.50 -3.46 -9.44
N ARG A 31 9.20 -4.58 -9.45
CA ARG A 31 8.64 -5.94 -9.43
C ARG A 31 8.67 -6.46 -7.99
N ARG A 32 7.50 -6.72 -7.42
CA ARG A 32 7.32 -6.97 -5.97
C ARG A 32 6.97 -8.44 -5.72
N PRO A 33 7.92 -9.30 -5.35
CA PRO A 33 7.60 -10.67 -4.98
C PRO A 33 6.81 -10.66 -3.67
N ARG A 34 5.73 -11.45 -3.60
CA ARG A 34 4.81 -11.49 -2.46
C ARG A 34 4.85 -12.86 -1.80
N GLU A 35 3.83 -13.68 -2.03
CA GLU A 35 3.69 -14.99 -1.40
C GLU A 35 4.72 -15.96 -1.98
N VAL A 36 5.34 -16.77 -1.13
CA VAL A 36 6.37 -17.74 -1.51
C VAL A 36 5.96 -19.11 -1.02
N ARG A 37 6.03 -20.13 -1.88
CA ARG A 37 5.91 -21.55 -1.51
C ARG A 37 6.96 -22.38 -2.23
N ALA A 38 7.76 -23.09 -1.45
CA ALA A 38 8.72 -24.04 -1.99
C ALA A 38 8.07 -25.41 -2.19
N ALA A 39 8.43 -26.07 -3.29
CA ALA A 39 7.92 -27.39 -3.62
C ALA A 39 8.40 -28.45 -2.62
N PRO A 40 7.57 -29.44 -2.27
CA PRO A 40 8.02 -30.65 -1.59
C PRO A 40 9.24 -31.27 -2.29
N GLY A 41 10.24 -31.69 -1.52
CA GLY A 41 11.48 -32.27 -2.06
C GLY A 41 12.42 -31.29 -2.77
N GLY A 42 12.12 -29.99 -2.81
CA GLY A 42 13.01 -28.95 -3.33
C GLY A 42 13.05 -28.82 -4.85
N ALA A 43 11.98 -29.24 -5.55
CA ALA A 43 11.90 -29.20 -7.02
C ALA A 43 11.89 -27.77 -7.61
N GLY A 44 11.46 -26.77 -6.84
CA GLY A 44 11.39 -25.38 -7.26
C GLY A 44 10.68 -24.51 -6.21
N VAL A 45 10.41 -23.25 -6.57
CA VAL A 45 9.66 -22.30 -5.75
C VAL A 45 8.59 -21.65 -6.60
N ALA A 46 7.36 -21.61 -6.11
CA ALA A 46 6.27 -20.83 -6.65
C ALA A 46 6.16 -19.54 -5.85
N PHE A 47 6.00 -18.41 -6.53
CA PHE A 47 5.77 -17.14 -5.87
C PHE A 47 4.86 -16.24 -6.69
N THR A 48 4.11 -15.37 -6.02
CA THR A 48 3.34 -14.32 -6.71
C THR A 48 4.21 -13.09 -6.91
N LEU A 49 4.02 -12.42 -8.04
CA LEU A 49 4.75 -11.21 -8.41
C LEU A 49 3.78 -10.12 -8.84
N THR A 50 3.79 -9.00 -8.12
CA THR A 50 3.06 -7.79 -8.50
C THR A 50 3.97 -6.89 -9.33
N GLU A 51 3.56 -6.58 -10.56
CA GLU A 51 4.34 -5.75 -11.49
C GLU A 51 3.43 -5.00 -12.46
N LEU A 52 3.95 -3.92 -13.02
CA LEU A 52 3.32 -3.22 -14.13
C LEU A 52 3.38 -4.08 -15.40
N GLN A 53 2.25 -4.21 -16.10
CA GLN A 53 2.21 -4.88 -17.40
C GLN A 53 2.76 -3.96 -18.52
N PRO A 54 3.49 -4.50 -19.52
CA PRO A 54 4.16 -3.69 -20.56
C PRO A 54 3.28 -2.72 -21.37
N GLU A 55 1.97 -2.93 -21.40
CA GLU A 55 0.99 -2.10 -22.13
C GLU A 55 -0.22 -1.74 -21.24
N GLY A 56 -0.10 -1.95 -19.91
CA GLY A 56 -1.18 -1.74 -18.95
C GLY A 56 -1.06 -0.43 -18.20
N THR A 57 -2.19 0.08 -17.70
CA THR A 57 -2.27 1.19 -16.74
C THR A 57 -2.43 0.72 -15.30
N GLU A 58 -2.34 -0.59 -15.05
CA GLU A 58 -2.64 -1.23 -13.77
C GLU A 58 -1.54 -2.22 -13.34
N PHE A 59 -1.42 -2.43 -12.02
CA PHE A 59 -0.58 -3.46 -11.46
C PHE A 59 -1.29 -4.83 -11.49
N HIS A 60 -0.60 -5.85 -11.96
CA HIS A 60 -1.13 -7.22 -11.93
C HIS A 60 -0.27 -8.11 -11.04
N THR A 61 -0.94 -8.93 -10.23
CA THR A 61 -0.28 -10.02 -9.50
C THR A 61 -0.47 -11.32 -10.25
N THR A 62 0.64 -11.95 -10.66
CA THR A 62 0.65 -13.21 -11.40
C THR A 62 1.57 -14.25 -10.75
N LEU A 63 1.40 -15.52 -11.10
CA LEU A 63 2.23 -16.61 -10.61
C LEU A 63 3.54 -16.69 -11.38
N TYR A 64 4.64 -16.85 -10.66
CA TYR A 64 5.96 -17.14 -11.18
C TYR A 64 6.52 -18.42 -10.56
N LEU A 65 7.36 -19.11 -11.33
CA LEU A 65 8.10 -20.28 -10.88
C LEU A 65 9.60 -20.02 -11.00
N TRP A 66 10.32 -20.30 -9.93
CA TRP A 66 11.78 -20.40 -9.88
C TRP A 66 12.20 -21.88 -9.88
N ASP A 67 13.16 -22.22 -10.73
CA ASP A 67 13.76 -23.54 -10.81
C ASP A 67 15.17 -23.60 -10.22
N SER A 68 15.63 -24.81 -9.90
CA SER A 68 16.96 -25.03 -9.28
C SER A 68 18.17 -24.65 -10.16
N ASN A 69 17.97 -24.38 -11.46
CA ASN A 69 19.01 -23.85 -12.34
C ASN A 69 19.06 -22.32 -12.35
N GLY A 70 18.22 -21.66 -11.54
CA GLY A 70 18.12 -20.20 -11.46
C GLY A 70 17.17 -19.60 -12.49
N GLY A 71 16.41 -20.41 -13.22
CA GLY A 71 15.40 -19.92 -14.17
C GLY A 71 14.19 -19.34 -13.43
N VAL A 72 13.74 -18.16 -13.85
CA VAL A 72 12.49 -17.53 -13.39
C VAL A 72 11.57 -17.40 -14.59
N ARG A 73 10.35 -17.92 -14.49
CA ARG A 73 9.33 -17.77 -15.56
C ARG A 73 7.98 -17.39 -14.99
N GLN A 74 7.25 -16.57 -15.74
CA GLN A 74 5.83 -16.36 -15.49
C GLN A 74 5.08 -17.65 -15.84
N ALA A 75 4.08 -17.97 -15.03
CA ALA A 75 3.34 -19.22 -15.09
C ALA A 75 1.86 -19.01 -15.45
N THR A 76 1.33 -17.81 -15.27
CA THR A 76 -0.07 -17.45 -15.54
C THR A 76 -0.17 -16.14 -16.34
N PRO A 77 0.36 -16.07 -17.57
CA PRO A 77 0.32 -14.85 -18.38
C PRO A 77 -1.12 -14.44 -18.72
N GLY A 78 -1.46 -13.17 -18.45
CA GLY A 78 -2.79 -12.59 -18.68
C GLY A 78 -3.85 -13.00 -17.65
N PHE A 79 -3.47 -13.66 -16.56
CA PHE A 79 -4.34 -13.84 -15.40
C PHE A 79 -4.28 -12.59 -14.50
N SER A 80 -5.35 -12.38 -13.74
CA SER A 80 -5.49 -11.29 -12.78
C SER A 80 -5.72 -11.84 -11.36
N TYR A 81 -5.32 -11.05 -10.36
CA TYR A 81 -5.54 -11.34 -8.93
C TYR A 81 -5.09 -12.74 -8.49
N VAL A 82 -3.88 -13.17 -8.91
CA VAL A 82 -3.35 -14.46 -8.49
C VAL A 82 -2.84 -14.40 -7.04
N SER A 83 -3.30 -15.31 -6.19
CA SER A 83 -2.95 -15.39 -4.76
C SER A 83 -2.93 -16.84 -4.25
N ALA A 84 -2.46 -17.04 -3.02
CA ALA A 84 -2.45 -18.32 -2.31
C ALA A 84 -1.88 -19.50 -3.14
N PRO A 85 -0.71 -19.38 -3.81
CA PRO A 85 -0.13 -20.53 -4.47
C PRO A 85 0.18 -21.62 -3.44
N ARG A 86 -0.13 -22.89 -3.71
CA ARG A 86 0.21 -24.05 -2.88
C ARG A 86 0.58 -25.22 -3.78
N TRP A 87 1.73 -25.84 -3.51
CA TRP A 87 2.17 -27.03 -4.23
C TRP A 87 1.34 -28.24 -3.85
N SER A 88 1.04 -29.11 -4.82
CA SER A 88 0.53 -30.44 -4.51
C SER A 88 1.57 -31.26 -3.73
N PRO A 89 1.15 -32.25 -2.91
CA PRO A 89 2.07 -33.08 -2.13
C PRO A 89 3.15 -33.79 -2.96
N ASP A 90 2.83 -34.13 -4.22
CA ASP A 90 3.74 -34.77 -5.18
C ASP A 90 4.62 -33.80 -5.98
N ALA A 91 4.45 -32.48 -5.76
CA ALA A 91 5.12 -31.39 -6.47
C ALA A 91 4.89 -31.33 -8.00
N ASP A 92 3.90 -32.04 -8.54
CA ASP A 92 3.59 -32.02 -9.98
C ASP A 92 2.67 -30.86 -10.36
N TYR A 93 1.96 -30.26 -9.39
CA TYR A 93 1.00 -29.18 -9.58
C TYR A 93 1.23 -28.02 -8.61
N VAL A 94 0.79 -26.83 -9.03
CA VAL A 94 0.58 -25.67 -8.14
C VAL A 94 -0.87 -25.24 -8.26
N ALA A 95 -1.62 -25.32 -7.17
CA ALA A 95 -2.94 -24.72 -7.05
C ALA A 95 -2.82 -23.27 -6.57
N PHE A 96 -3.77 -22.42 -6.95
CA PHE A 96 -3.80 -20.99 -6.60
C PHE A 96 -5.22 -20.41 -6.77
N LEU A 97 -5.46 -19.24 -6.19
CA LEU A 97 -6.71 -18.50 -6.38
C LEU A 97 -6.52 -17.40 -7.44
N SER A 98 -7.52 -17.19 -8.30
CA SER A 98 -7.51 -16.12 -9.31
C SER A 98 -8.88 -15.85 -9.90
N THR A 99 -9.15 -14.61 -10.35
CA THR A 99 -10.31 -14.26 -11.19
C THR A 99 -10.15 -14.72 -12.66
N GLY A 100 -9.11 -15.50 -12.96
CA GLY A 100 -8.76 -15.92 -14.30
C GLY A 100 -8.30 -14.72 -15.13
N ARG A 101 -8.82 -14.60 -16.35
CA ARG A 101 -8.53 -13.47 -17.26
C ARG A 101 -9.52 -12.31 -17.11
N SER A 102 -10.43 -12.39 -16.13
CA SER A 102 -11.43 -11.34 -15.89
C SER A 102 -10.87 -10.25 -14.99
N THR A 103 -11.06 -9.00 -15.39
CA THR A 103 -10.79 -7.80 -14.60
C THR A 103 -12.08 -7.11 -14.16
N ALA A 104 -13.25 -7.70 -14.42
CA ALA A 104 -14.52 -7.09 -14.02
C ALA A 104 -14.60 -6.99 -12.49
N PRO A 105 -15.07 -5.85 -11.92
CA PRO A 105 -15.14 -5.64 -10.47
C PRO A 105 -15.98 -6.69 -9.72
N THR A 106 -16.92 -7.34 -10.40
CA THR A 106 -17.79 -8.39 -9.84
C THR A 106 -17.15 -9.79 -9.89
N SER A 107 -15.91 -9.92 -10.37
CA SER A 107 -15.26 -11.23 -10.51
C SER A 107 -14.74 -11.71 -9.16
N THR A 108 -15.13 -12.91 -8.74
CA THR A 108 -14.65 -13.52 -7.52
C THR A 108 -13.47 -14.47 -7.80
N PRO A 109 -12.48 -14.58 -6.89
CA PRO A 109 -11.40 -15.55 -7.04
C PRO A 109 -11.93 -16.98 -7.09
N GLN A 110 -11.35 -17.78 -7.98
CA GLN A 110 -11.69 -19.19 -8.17
C GLN A 110 -10.46 -20.05 -7.94
N LEU A 111 -10.66 -21.34 -7.67
CA LEU A 111 -9.56 -22.30 -7.56
C LEU A 111 -9.06 -22.70 -8.94
N TRP A 112 -7.75 -22.53 -9.17
CA TRP A 112 -7.05 -22.94 -10.39
C TRP A 112 -5.90 -23.85 -10.02
N PHE A 113 -5.47 -24.68 -10.98
CA PHE A 113 -4.22 -25.41 -10.86
C PHE A 113 -3.42 -25.41 -12.16
N LEU A 114 -2.10 -25.49 -12.00
CA LEU A 114 -1.13 -25.53 -13.08
C LEU A 114 -0.27 -26.80 -12.98
N ALA A 115 -0.20 -27.57 -14.06
CA ALA A 115 0.73 -28.68 -14.19
C ALA A 115 2.15 -28.17 -14.51
N VAL A 116 3.09 -28.39 -13.59
CA VAL A 116 4.42 -27.74 -13.63
C VAL A 116 5.30 -28.31 -14.73
N ARG A 117 5.29 -29.63 -14.91
CA ARG A 117 6.16 -30.33 -15.88
C ARG A 117 5.73 -30.15 -17.33
N SER A 118 4.42 -30.17 -17.59
CA SER A 118 3.88 -30.06 -18.96
C SER A 118 3.82 -28.62 -19.45
N GLN A 119 3.95 -27.62 -18.56
CA GLN A 119 3.84 -26.19 -18.87
C GLN A 119 2.55 -25.85 -19.63
N GLY A 120 1.45 -26.54 -19.31
CA GLY A 120 0.13 -26.29 -19.91
C GLY A 120 -0.52 -25.01 -19.37
N GLU A 121 -1.67 -24.63 -19.95
CA GLU A 121 -2.51 -23.56 -19.41
C GLU A 121 -3.09 -23.96 -18.04
N PRO A 122 -3.24 -23.01 -17.09
CA PRO A 122 -3.96 -23.27 -15.86
C PRO A 122 -5.41 -23.69 -16.10
N ILE A 123 -5.90 -24.61 -15.28
CA ILE A 123 -7.26 -25.16 -15.38
C ILE A 123 -8.03 -24.77 -14.11
N ARG A 124 -9.26 -24.30 -14.28
CA ARG A 124 -10.18 -24.01 -13.17
C ARG A 124 -10.71 -25.31 -12.57
N LEU A 125 -10.69 -25.43 -11.25
CA LEU A 125 -11.23 -26.57 -10.51
C LEU A 125 -12.53 -26.16 -9.81
N GLY A 126 -13.62 -26.84 -10.18
CA GLY A 126 -14.95 -26.50 -9.68
C GLY A 126 -15.49 -25.18 -10.25
N ASP A 127 -16.74 -24.90 -9.90
CA ASP A 127 -17.42 -23.64 -10.20
C ASP A 127 -18.11 -23.18 -8.91
N PHE A 128 -17.50 -22.20 -8.24
CA PHE A 128 -17.96 -21.68 -6.97
C PHE A 128 -18.49 -20.26 -7.19
N PRO A 129 -19.80 -20.03 -7.18
CA PRO A 129 -20.36 -18.74 -7.56
C PRO A 129 -19.85 -17.55 -6.72
N GLU A 130 -19.81 -17.69 -5.39
CA GLU A 130 -19.23 -16.69 -4.47
C GLU A 130 -17.69 -16.68 -4.44
N GLY A 131 -17.07 -17.56 -5.22
CA GLY A 131 -15.63 -17.75 -5.22
C GLY A 131 -15.11 -18.58 -4.04
N VAL A 132 -13.80 -18.74 -4.05
CA VAL A 132 -13.04 -19.47 -3.04
C VAL A 132 -12.26 -18.46 -2.21
N ILE A 133 -12.41 -18.57 -0.89
CA ILE A 133 -11.81 -17.69 0.12
C ILE A 133 -10.41 -18.19 0.48
N ASP A 134 -10.30 -19.48 0.80
CA ASP A 134 -9.05 -20.17 1.11
C ASP A 134 -9.16 -21.65 0.70
N PHE A 135 -8.05 -22.36 0.60
CA PHE A 135 -8.04 -23.79 0.30
C PHE A 135 -6.77 -24.45 0.82
N ASP A 136 -6.78 -25.75 1.09
CA ASP A 136 -5.58 -26.49 1.47
C ASP A 136 -5.56 -27.92 0.91
N TRP A 137 -4.36 -28.49 0.81
CA TRP A 137 -4.15 -29.84 0.29
C TRP A 137 -4.21 -30.89 1.39
N THR A 138 -4.84 -32.01 1.11
CA THR A 138 -4.62 -33.25 1.86
C THR A 138 -3.34 -33.94 1.39
N PRO A 139 -2.72 -34.80 2.23
CA PRO A 139 -1.52 -35.55 1.83
C PRO A 139 -1.72 -36.49 0.63
N ASP A 140 -2.95 -36.94 0.38
CA ASP A 140 -3.32 -37.82 -0.74
C ASP A 140 -3.70 -37.07 -2.03
N GLY A 141 -3.65 -35.73 -2.01
CA GLY A 141 -3.79 -34.89 -3.21
C GLY A 141 -5.21 -34.43 -3.52
N LEU A 142 -6.11 -34.43 -2.52
CA LEU A 142 -7.39 -33.70 -2.58
C LEU A 142 -7.18 -32.25 -2.13
N ILE A 143 -8.10 -31.37 -2.52
CA ILE A 143 -8.16 -30.00 -2.01
C ILE A 143 -9.45 -29.85 -1.20
N TYR A 144 -9.35 -29.24 -0.01
CA TYR A 144 -10.51 -28.67 0.68
C TYR A 144 -10.55 -27.16 0.45
N ALA A 145 -11.63 -26.67 -0.14
CA ALA A 145 -11.87 -25.25 -0.44
C ALA A 145 -12.92 -24.66 0.50
N LEU A 146 -12.67 -23.45 0.99
CA LEU A 146 -13.60 -22.64 1.75
C LEU A 146 -14.29 -21.64 0.83
N THR A 147 -15.62 -21.62 0.82
CA THR A 147 -16.44 -20.72 -0.01
C THR A 147 -17.50 -20.03 0.83
N ALA A 148 -18.27 -19.13 0.22
CA ALA A 148 -19.49 -18.58 0.80
C ALA A 148 -20.74 -19.15 0.12
N ASN A 149 -21.82 -19.29 0.88
CA ASN A 149 -23.15 -19.57 0.36
C ASN A 149 -23.79 -18.27 -0.14
N GLU A 150 -24.26 -18.23 -1.39
CA GLU A 150 -24.88 -17.05 -2.01
C GLU A 150 -26.11 -16.53 -1.25
N THR A 151 -26.86 -17.42 -0.60
CA THR A 151 -28.15 -17.08 0.02
C THR A 151 -28.02 -16.74 1.50
N THR A 152 -27.23 -17.52 2.24
CA THR A 152 -27.12 -17.38 3.69
C THR A 152 -25.92 -16.56 4.13
N GLY A 153 -24.91 -16.42 3.27
CA GLY A 153 -23.59 -15.88 3.64
C GLY A 153 -22.76 -16.81 4.51
N GLU A 154 -23.28 -17.99 4.87
CA GLU A 154 -22.54 -19.00 5.64
C GLU A 154 -21.35 -19.52 4.83
N ARG A 155 -20.26 -19.81 5.51
CA ARG A 155 -19.08 -20.41 4.89
C ARG A 155 -19.26 -21.91 4.78
N GLU A 156 -18.72 -22.45 3.69
CA GLU A 156 -18.86 -23.87 3.33
C GLU A 156 -17.50 -24.46 2.98
N PHE A 157 -17.23 -25.66 3.49
CA PHE A 157 -16.11 -26.49 3.05
C PHE A 157 -16.55 -27.44 1.94
N TRP A 158 -15.78 -27.45 0.86
CA TRP A 158 -15.97 -28.30 -0.31
C TRP A 158 -14.72 -29.15 -0.54
N GLU A 159 -14.90 -30.44 -0.73
CA GLU A 159 -13.85 -31.32 -1.23
C GLU A 159 -13.77 -31.16 -2.75
N VAL A 160 -12.54 -31.10 -3.29
CA VAL A 160 -12.28 -30.93 -4.71
C VAL A 160 -11.25 -31.97 -5.16
N GLN A 161 -11.68 -32.86 -6.06
CA GLN A 161 -10.82 -33.89 -6.64
C GLN A 161 -9.96 -33.33 -7.77
N VAL A 162 -8.65 -33.57 -7.71
CA VAL A 162 -7.69 -33.14 -8.73
C VAL A 162 -7.27 -34.34 -9.60
N PRO A 163 -7.14 -34.20 -10.93
CA PRO A 163 -7.35 -33.01 -11.76
C PRO A 163 -8.79 -32.87 -12.30
N LEU A 164 -9.70 -33.75 -11.91
CA LEU A 164 -11.05 -33.82 -12.51
C LEU A 164 -11.94 -32.62 -12.17
N GLY A 165 -11.64 -31.88 -11.09
CA GLY A 165 -12.41 -30.74 -10.61
C GLY A 165 -13.79 -31.10 -10.09
N THR A 166 -14.01 -32.37 -9.73
CA THR A 166 -15.28 -32.84 -9.17
C THR A 166 -15.38 -32.37 -7.72
N THR A 167 -16.51 -31.76 -7.36
CA THR A 167 -16.70 -31.14 -6.04
C THR A 167 -17.75 -31.88 -5.21
N GLU A 168 -17.54 -31.94 -3.90
CA GLU A 168 -18.51 -32.46 -2.93
C GLU A 168 -18.62 -31.53 -1.72
N TYR A 169 -19.86 -31.22 -1.31
CA TYR A 169 -20.12 -30.47 -0.09
C TYR A 169 -19.76 -31.30 1.14
N VAL A 170 -19.00 -30.71 2.07
CA VAL A 170 -18.50 -31.39 3.27
C VAL A 170 -19.23 -30.88 4.51
N TRP A 171 -19.17 -29.57 4.76
CA TRP A 171 -19.65 -28.96 5.99
C TRP A 171 -19.90 -27.46 5.79
N GLY A 172 -20.76 -26.86 6.61
CA GLY A 172 -21.03 -25.42 6.64
C GLY A 172 -21.88 -25.04 7.85
N GLY A 173 -22.48 -23.85 7.80
CA GLY A 173 -23.38 -23.34 8.86
C GLY A 173 -22.73 -22.31 9.79
N ASP A 174 -21.62 -21.71 9.37
CA ASP A 174 -20.89 -20.69 10.11
C ASP A 174 -20.42 -19.60 9.15
N ALA A 175 -20.91 -18.36 9.31
CA ALA A 175 -20.56 -17.24 8.44
C ALA A 175 -19.21 -16.60 8.78
N GLY A 176 -18.64 -16.96 9.94
CA GLY A 176 -17.47 -16.34 10.56
C GLY A 176 -16.14 -16.98 10.23
N ILE A 177 -16.05 -17.89 9.27
CA ILE A 177 -14.80 -18.59 8.94
C ILE A 177 -13.98 -17.78 7.93
N HIS A 178 -12.68 -17.64 8.22
CA HIS A 178 -11.75 -16.86 7.38
C HIS A 178 -10.52 -17.63 6.88
N GLU A 179 -10.17 -18.74 7.53
CA GLU A 179 -8.90 -19.44 7.29
C GLU A 179 -9.04 -20.92 7.65
N LEU A 180 -8.25 -21.77 6.99
CA LEU A 180 -8.25 -23.21 7.26
C LEU A 180 -6.85 -23.84 7.17
N SER A 181 -6.67 -24.94 7.88
CA SER A 181 -5.48 -25.79 7.77
C SER A 181 -5.86 -27.27 7.88
N VAL A 182 -5.49 -28.05 6.86
CA VAL A 182 -5.72 -29.50 6.83
C VAL A 182 -4.66 -30.20 7.69
N SER A 183 -5.08 -31.20 8.47
CA SER A 183 -4.18 -31.97 9.33
C SER A 183 -3.16 -32.78 8.51
N PRO A 184 -1.96 -33.07 9.05
CA PRO A 184 -0.93 -33.84 8.34
C PRO A 184 -1.35 -35.26 7.91
N ASP A 185 -2.39 -35.82 8.53
CA ASP A 185 -2.97 -37.11 8.16
C ASP A 185 -4.16 -36.99 7.17
N GLY A 186 -4.60 -35.77 6.86
CA GLY A 186 -5.75 -35.48 5.99
C GLY A 186 -7.11 -35.78 6.60
N GLY A 187 -7.20 -36.13 7.88
CA GLY A 187 -8.46 -36.54 8.53
C GLY A 187 -9.26 -35.39 9.15
N SER A 188 -8.68 -34.20 9.27
CA SER A 188 -9.30 -33.07 9.97
C SER A 188 -8.94 -31.72 9.34
N ILE A 189 -9.80 -30.72 9.57
CA ILE A 189 -9.55 -29.31 9.24
C ILE A 189 -9.60 -28.50 10.53
N ALA A 190 -8.54 -27.76 10.83
CA ALA A 190 -8.56 -26.70 11.82
C ALA A 190 -8.98 -25.40 11.14
N PHE A 191 -9.84 -24.62 11.79
CA PHE A 191 -10.27 -23.32 11.27
C PHE A 191 -10.56 -22.35 12.42
N SER A 192 -10.36 -21.06 12.16
CA SER A 192 -10.76 -19.99 13.06
C SER A 192 -12.13 -19.44 12.69
N THR A 193 -12.94 -19.12 13.69
CA THR A 193 -14.27 -18.57 13.48
C THR A 193 -14.74 -17.66 14.60
N ASN A 194 -15.47 -16.59 14.24
CA ASN A 194 -16.28 -15.80 15.17
C ASN A 194 -17.77 -16.23 15.21
N GLY A 195 -18.15 -17.24 14.42
CA GLY A 195 -19.49 -17.83 14.37
C GLY A 195 -20.54 -17.05 13.58
N THR A 196 -20.47 -15.71 13.58
CA THR A 196 -21.55 -14.84 13.08
C THR A 196 -21.24 -14.19 11.75
N GLY A 197 -19.95 -14.08 11.39
CA GLY A 197 -19.49 -13.28 10.24
C GLY A 197 -19.65 -11.77 10.45
N GLN A 198 -20.09 -11.31 11.63
CA GLN A 198 -20.22 -9.89 11.93
C GLN A 198 -18.87 -9.31 12.30
N ILE A 199 -18.60 -8.10 11.81
CA ILE A 199 -17.33 -7.42 12.12
C ILE A 199 -17.19 -7.12 13.61
N ASP A 200 -18.28 -6.77 14.30
CA ASP A 200 -18.26 -6.43 15.73
C ASP A 200 -17.81 -7.62 16.61
N ASP A 201 -17.86 -8.85 16.09
CA ASP A 201 -17.40 -10.06 16.77
C ASP A 201 -15.92 -10.38 16.51
N TYR A 202 -15.13 -9.44 15.98
CA TYR A 202 -13.71 -9.68 15.67
C TYR A 202 -12.85 -10.07 16.88
N LEU A 203 -13.27 -9.77 18.11
CA LEU A 203 -12.54 -10.19 19.32
C LEU A 203 -12.83 -11.65 19.71
N ASN A 204 -13.77 -12.31 19.03
CA ASN A 204 -14.35 -13.58 19.43
C ASN A 204 -13.93 -14.74 18.52
N TYR A 205 -12.85 -14.60 17.74
CA TYR A 205 -12.34 -15.70 16.94
C TYR A 205 -11.80 -16.81 17.85
N ASN A 206 -12.34 -18.02 17.73
CA ASN A 206 -11.83 -19.21 18.39
C ASN A 206 -11.57 -20.33 17.38
N LEU A 207 -10.72 -21.28 17.79
CA LEU A 207 -10.37 -22.40 16.93
C LEU A 207 -11.36 -23.56 17.08
N ARG A 208 -11.65 -24.18 15.94
CA ARG A 208 -12.45 -25.40 15.85
C ARG A 208 -11.72 -26.44 15.02
N ILE A 209 -12.05 -27.71 15.26
CA ILE A 209 -11.60 -28.84 14.44
C ILE A 209 -12.82 -29.52 13.83
N LEU A 210 -12.87 -29.61 12.52
CA LEU A 210 -13.80 -30.42 11.73
C LEU A 210 -13.18 -31.79 11.47
N ASP A 211 -13.83 -32.84 11.94
CA ASP A 211 -13.52 -34.22 11.58
C ASP A 211 -14.18 -34.56 10.23
N LEU A 212 -13.40 -35.00 9.26
CA LEU A 212 -13.85 -35.16 7.86
C LEU A 212 -14.66 -36.44 7.64
N GLU A 213 -14.43 -37.50 8.44
CA GLU A 213 -15.19 -38.75 8.36
C GLU A 213 -16.62 -38.56 8.88
N SER A 214 -16.75 -37.99 10.08
CA SER A 214 -18.04 -37.78 10.74
C SER A 214 -18.74 -36.49 10.32
N ARG A 215 -18.01 -35.57 9.66
CA ARG A 215 -18.46 -34.21 9.26
C ARG A 215 -18.99 -33.41 10.44
N ARG A 216 -18.31 -33.52 11.58
CA ARG A 216 -18.67 -32.80 12.81
C ARG A 216 -17.54 -31.91 13.24
N SER A 217 -17.87 -30.64 13.51
CA SER A 217 -16.93 -29.71 14.13
C SER A 217 -17.08 -29.71 15.64
N ARG A 218 -15.96 -29.50 16.34
CA ARG A 218 -15.92 -29.23 17.78
C ARG A 218 -15.07 -28.00 18.06
N GLU A 219 -15.41 -27.31 19.13
CA GLU A 219 -14.59 -26.25 19.70
C GLU A 219 -13.28 -26.82 20.22
N LEU A 220 -12.18 -26.13 19.96
CA LEU A 220 -10.85 -26.48 20.45
C LEU A 220 -10.38 -25.51 21.53
N THR A 221 -10.65 -24.22 21.34
CA THR A 221 -10.25 -23.14 22.22
C THR A 221 -11.40 -22.19 22.52
N ASN A 222 -11.25 -21.41 23.59
CA ASN A 222 -12.21 -20.40 24.05
C ASN A 222 -11.48 -19.30 24.84
N ARG A 223 -10.32 -18.87 24.34
CA ARG A 223 -9.59 -17.78 24.99
C ARG A 223 -10.29 -16.46 24.66
N PRO A 224 -10.26 -15.47 25.57
CA PRO A 224 -10.60 -14.11 25.19
C PRO A 224 -9.65 -13.60 24.09
N GLY A 225 -10.16 -12.79 23.17
CA GLY A 225 -9.41 -12.18 22.08
C GLY A 225 -9.26 -13.11 20.87
N PRO A 226 -8.96 -12.56 19.68
CA PRO A 226 -8.96 -13.33 18.45
C PRO A 226 -7.84 -14.38 18.42
N GLU A 227 -8.20 -15.57 17.95
CA GLU A 227 -7.29 -16.69 17.69
C GLU A 227 -7.20 -16.89 16.18
N THR A 228 -6.02 -16.72 15.57
CA THR A 228 -5.87 -16.71 14.11
C THR A 228 -4.70 -17.55 13.60
N ASP A 229 -4.68 -17.84 12.30
CA ASP A 229 -3.73 -18.66 11.56
C ASP A 229 -3.41 -19.99 12.25
N PRO A 230 -4.36 -20.94 12.37
CA PRO A 230 -4.06 -22.25 12.93
C PRO A 230 -3.09 -23.03 12.02
N VAL A 231 -1.99 -23.54 12.59
CA VAL A 231 -1.00 -24.38 11.90
C VAL A 231 -0.76 -25.67 12.70
N TRP A 232 -0.92 -26.82 12.05
CA TRP A 232 -0.68 -28.12 12.68
C TRP A 232 0.81 -28.36 12.93
N SER A 233 1.13 -29.01 14.06
CA SER A 233 2.42 -29.67 14.24
C SER A 233 2.57 -30.81 13.21
N PRO A 234 3.80 -31.16 12.79
CA PRO A 234 3.99 -32.20 11.77
C PRO A 234 3.45 -33.58 12.14
N ASP A 235 3.38 -33.91 13.43
CA ASP A 235 2.74 -35.12 13.96
C ASP A 235 1.20 -35.06 14.08
N GLY A 236 0.61 -33.88 13.85
CA GLY A 236 -0.83 -33.65 13.95
C GLY A 236 -1.39 -33.65 15.39
N LEU A 237 -0.54 -33.69 16.41
CA LEU A 237 -0.97 -33.77 17.81
C LEU A 237 -1.23 -32.41 18.45
N THR A 238 -0.72 -31.34 17.87
CA THR A 238 -0.78 -29.97 18.40
C THR A 238 -1.14 -28.99 17.29
N LEU A 239 -1.81 -27.90 17.66
CA LEU A 239 -2.05 -26.74 16.81
C LEU A 239 -1.34 -25.52 17.41
N ALA A 240 -0.52 -24.85 16.61
CA ALA A 240 -0.04 -23.51 16.89
C ALA A 240 -1.00 -22.49 16.28
N PHE A 241 -1.07 -21.31 16.88
CA PHE A 241 -1.87 -20.20 16.37
C PHE A 241 -1.39 -18.88 16.96
N ARG A 242 -1.81 -17.77 16.33
CA ARG A 242 -1.55 -16.41 16.78
C ARG A 242 -2.68 -15.89 17.66
N GLY A 243 -2.34 -15.06 18.64
CA GLY A 243 -3.33 -14.37 19.46
C GLY A 243 -2.75 -13.16 20.18
N PRO A 244 -3.58 -12.25 20.70
CA PRO A 244 -3.08 -11.11 21.45
C PRO A 244 -2.49 -11.55 22.80
N GLN A 245 -1.39 -10.91 23.21
CA GLN A 245 -0.83 -11.03 24.55
C GLN A 245 -1.84 -10.58 25.61
N ASN A 246 -2.48 -9.43 25.36
CA ASN A 246 -3.55 -8.90 26.17
C ASN A 246 -4.86 -8.81 25.36
N PRO A 247 -5.79 -9.75 25.56
CA PRO A 247 -7.01 -9.83 24.76
C PRO A 247 -8.03 -8.72 25.05
N ARG A 248 -7.73 -7.80 25.98
CA ARG A 248 -8.57 -6.63 26.23
C ARG A 248 -8.35 -5.51 25.22
N TYR A 249 -7.22 -5.52 24.50
CA TYR A 249 -6.83 -4.43 23.63
C TYR A 249 -6.71 -4.92 22.18
N PRO A 250 -7.38 -4.27 21.21
CA PRO A 250 -7.27 -4.66 19.80
C PRO A 250 -5.88 -4.43 19.20
N TYR A 251 -5.06 -3.64 19.86
CA TYR A 251 -3.70 -3.27 19.45
C TYR A 251 -2.62 -3.84 20.38
N SER A 252 -2.95 -4.90 21.14
CA SER A 252 -1.95 -5.67 21.88
C SER A 252 -1.01 -6.39 20.91
N GLN A 253 0.21 -6.68 21.36
CA GLN A 253 1.11 -7.55 20.61
C GLN A 253 0.50 -8.90 20.31
N THR A 254 0.88 -9.43 19.15
CA THR A 254 0.55 -10.80 18.76
C THR A 254 1.63 -11.75 19.26
N GLU A 255 1.22 -12.80 19.96
CA GLU A 255 2.05 -13.89 20.46
C GLU A 255 1.69 -15.22 19.78
N LEU A 256 2.52 -16.25 20.02
CA LEU A 256 2.33 -17.61 19.54
C LEU A 256 1.87 -18.53 20.66
N PHE A 257 0.77 -19.23 20.42
CA PHE A 257 0.19 -20.17 21.34
C PHE A 257 0.16 -21.56 20.73
N ALA A 258 0.07 -22.59 21.58
CA ALA A 258 -0.14 -23.96 21.19
C ALA A 258 -1.25 -24.62 22.02
N VAL A 259 -1.98 -25.55 21.41
CA VAL A 259 -3.01 -26.35 22.07
C VAL A 259 -2.98 -27.79 21.55
N PRO A 260 -3.09 -28.82 22.42
CA PRO A 260 -3.24 -30.19 21.94
C PRO A 260 -4.47 -30.34 21.05
N ALA A 261 -4.34 -31.02 19.92
CA ALA A 261 -5.44 -31.23 18.98
C ALA A 261 -6.64 -31.93 19.64
N ALA A 262 -6.40 -32.82 20.61
CA ALA A 262 -7.44 -33.47 21.41
C ALA A 262 -8.23 -32.51 22.35
N GLY A 263 -7.84 -31.23 22.41
CA GLY A 263 -8.30 -30.25 23.40
C GLY A 263 -7.45 -30.29 24.67
N GLY A 264 -7.47 -29.20 25.43
CA GLY A 264 -6.70 -29.10 26.66
C GLY A 264 -6.34 -27.67 27.02
N THR A 265 -5.21 -27.53 27.72
CA THR A 265 -4.68 -26.22 28.13
C THR A 265 -3.94 -25.58 26.96
N VAL A 266 -4.29 -24.33 26.65
CA VAL A 266 -3.54 -23.47 25.74
C VAL A 266 -2.26 -23.01 26.45
N GLN A 267 -1.12 -23.16 25.78
CA GLN A 267 0.18 -22.70 26.24
C GLN A 267 0.64 -21.51 25.38
N ASN A 268 1.18 -20.48 26.01
CA ASN A 268 1.96 -19.46 25.31
C ASN A 268 3.37 -19.98 25.08
N LEU A 269 3.81 -20.04 23.82
CA LEU A 269 5.12 -20.57 23.44
C LEU A 269 6.24 -19.55 23.58
N ILE A 270 5.92 -18.26 23.70
CA ILE A 270 6.88 -17.16 23.63
C ILE A 270 6.61 -16.08 24.69
N ASP A 271 6.12 -16.46 25.86
CA ASP A 271 5.73 -15.54 26.95
C ASP A 271 6.83 -14.59 27.45
N SER A 272 8.10 -14.94 27.19
CA SER A 272 9.29 -14.15 27.54
C SER A 272 9.78 -13.24 26.40
N PHE A 273 9.11 -13.26 25.25
CA PHE A 273 9.50 -12.52 24.06
C PHE A 273 8.60 -11.32 23.83
N ASP A 274 9.14 -10.15 24.16
CA ASP A 274 8.41 -8.89 24.13
C ASP A 274 8.38 -8.25 22.72
N ARG A 275 8.09 -9.02 21.67
CA ARG A 275 8.02 -8.51 20.29
C ARG A 275 6.90 -9.18 19.50
N THR A 276 6.13 -8.37 18.77
CA THR A 276 4.95 -8.87 18.05
C THR A 276 5.32 -9.80 16.90
N VAL A 277 4.59 -10.92 16.81
CA VAL A 277 4.69 -11.93 15.76
C VAL A 277 3.88 -11.48 14.54
N ILE A 278 4.48 -11.62 13.36
CA ILE A 278 3.85 -11.24 12.09
C ILE A 278 3.30 -12.48 11.39
N ASP A 279 4.14 -13.50 11.18
CA ASP A 279 3.80 -14.74 10.47
C ASP A 279 4.49 -15.93 11.13
N HIS A 280 4.00 -17.15 10.92
CA HIS A 280 4.58 -18.36 11.50
C HIS A 280 4.32 -19.63 10.67
N ALA A 281 5.17 -20.64 10.88
CA ALA A 281 5.08 -21.94 10.23
C ALA A 281 5.69 -23.04 11.11
N TRP A 282 5.18 -24.26 11.02
CA TRP A 282 5.67 -25.40 11.78
C TRP A 282 6.28 -26.49 10.86
N PRO A 283 7.49 -26.26 10.31
CA PRO A 283 8.04 -27.13 9.26
C PRO A 283 8.60 -28.47 9.75
N ALA A 284 8.92 -28.58 11.04
CA ALA A 284 9.57 -29.76 11.62
C ALA A 284 9.25 -29.93 13.10
N GLU A 285 9.42 -31.16 13.59
CA GLU A 285 9.22 -31.52 14.98
C GLU A 285 10.06 -30.66 15.93
N GLY A 286 9.40 -30.08 16.94
CA GLY A 286 10.04 -29.28 17.98
C GLY A 286 10.64 -27.95 17.53
N GLU A 287 10.35 -27.48 16.31
CA GLU A 287 10.82 -26.19 15.79
C GLU A 287 9.72 -25.43 15.04
N LEU A 288 9.13 -24.46 15.72
CA LEU A 288 8.17 -23.50 15.17
C LEU A 288 8.93 -22.26 14.68
N LEU A 289 8.81 -21.91 13.41
CA LEU A 289 9.41 -20.70 12.85
C LEU A 289 8.41 -19.56 12.86
N PHE A 290 8.89 -18.34 13.06
CA PHE A 290 8.06 -17.15 13.00
C PHE A 290 8.85 -15.91 12.61
N THR A 291 8.17 -14.93 12.01
CA THR A 291 8.72 -13.60 11.81
C THR A 291 8.27 -12.69 12.96
N ALA A 292 9.19 -11.87 13.44
CA ALA A 292 8.91 -10.88 14.49
C ALA A 292 9.34 -9.49 14.09
N ALA A 293 8.55 -8.53 14.56
CA ALA A 293 8.82 -7.11 14.48
C ALA A 293 9.92 -6.71 15.47
N LEU A 294 11.11 -6.32 14.99
CA LEU A 294 12.23 -5.86 15.83
C LEU A 294 12.64 -4.44 15.42
N GLY A 295 12.14 -3.40 16.09
CA GLY A 295 12.36 -2.01 15.68
C GLY A 295 11.85 -1.77 14.25
N THR A 296 12.64 -1.18 13.37
CA THR A 296 12.39 -0.98 11.93
C THR A 296 12.69 -2.21 11.06
N TYR A 297 12.96 -3.36 11.69
CA TYR A 297 13.30 -4.61 11.02
C TYR A 297 12.25 -5.72 11.26
N THR A 298 12.29 -6.72 10.40
CA THR A 298 11.53 -7.98 10.54
C THR A 298 12.47 -9.13 10.32
N GLN A 299 12.59 -10.02 11.32
CA GLN A 299 13.54 -11.14 11.33
C GLN A 299 12.80 -12.47 11.50
N ILE A 300 13.41 -13.56 11.03
CA ILE A 300 12.94 -14.93 11.25
C ILE A 300 13.60 -15.48 12.51
N LEU A 301 12.77 -16.02 13.41
CA LEU A 301 13.15 -16.67 14.65
C LEU A 301 12.55 -18.09 14.69
N ALA A 302 13.04 -18.87 15.63
CA ALA A 302 12.51 -20.19 15.95
C ALA A 302 12.17 -20.26 17.43
N ALA A 303 11.01 -20.83 17.75
CA ALA A 303 10.57 -21.19 19.08
C ALA A 303 10.46 -22.71 19.20
N ARG A 304 10.71 -23.21 20.41
CA ARG A 304 10.46 -24.60 20.80
C ARG A 304 9.28 -24.64 21.77
N GLU A 305 8.66 -25.81 21.90
CA GLU A 305 7.52 -26.00 22.82
C GLU A 305 7.88 -25.76 24.30
N ASP A 306 9.16 -25.84 24.66
CA ASP A 306 9.67 -25.52 26.00
C ASP A 306 9.86 -24.01 26.26
N GLY A 307 9.54 -23.16 25.27
CA GLY A 307 9.68 -21.71 25.35
C GLY A 307 11.05 -21.18 24.92
N ALA A 308 11.99 -22.04 24.50
CA ALA A 308 13.30 -21.59 24.04
C ALA A 308 13.21 -20.91 22.67
N ILE A 309 13.71 -19.67 22.59
CA ILE A 309 13.72 -18.87 21.36
C ILE A 309 15.14 -18.64 20.87
N ARG A 310 15.35 -18.75 19.55
CA ARG A 310 16.62 -18.44 18.89
C ARG A 310 16.41 -17.63 17.62
N SER A 311 17.35 -16.75 17.31
CA SER A 311 17.39 -16.09 16.00
C SER A 311 17.76 -17.10 14.91
N VAL A 312 17.02 -17.09 13.80
CA VAL A 312 17.39 -17.79 12.56
C VAL A 312 18.13 -16.84 11.63
N THR A 313 17.64 -15.60 11.52
CA THR A 313 18.29 -14.52 10.77
C THR A 313 18.73 -13.40 11.71
N ARG A 314 19.68 -12.57 11.24
CA ARG A 314 20.20 -11.39 11.95
C ARG A 314 20.57 -10.31 10.93
N GLY A 315 20.73 -9.08 11.41
CA GLY A 315 21.15 -7.93 10.63
C GLY A 315 20.00 -6.99 10.30
N GLU A 316 20.28 -6.01 9.45
CA GLU A 316 19.38 -4.90 9.11
C GLU A 316 18.48 -5.25 7.91
N TYR A 317 17.79 -6.38 8.03
CA TYR A 317 16.94 -6.91 6.96
C TYR A 317 15.47 -6.91 7.37
N ASN A 318 14.60 -6.83 6.37
CA ASN A 318 13.19 -7.05 6.49
C ASN A 318 12.83 -8.30 5.68
N PHE A 319 12.43 -9.36 6.39
CA PHE A 319 11.89 -10.56 5.79
C PHE A 319 10.36 -10.43 5.66
N GLY A 320 9.86 -10.63 4.45
CA GLY A 320 8.43 -10.68 4.16
C GLY A 320 7.86 -12.09 4.33
N PRO A 321 6.85 -12.49 3.52
CA PRO A 321 6.32 -13.84 3.52
C PRO A 321 7.44 -14.87 3.34
N PHE A 322 7.35 -15.95 4.11
CA PHE A 322 8.31 -17.04 4.06
C PHE A 322 7.61 -18.40 3.94
N HIS A 323 8.37 -19.39 3.52
CA HIS A 323 7.96 -20.79 3.56
C HIS A 323 9.15 -21.66 3.90
N ALA A 324 8.95 -22.56 4.85
CA ALA A 324 9.97 -23.51 5.28
C ALA A 324 9.57 -24.91 4.85
N VAL A 325 10.54 -25.67 4.35
CA VAL A 325 10.36 -27.08 3.97
C VAL A 325 11.15 -27.94 4.96
N SER A 326 10.62 -29.14 5.26
CA SER A 326 11.33 -30.13 6.07
C SER A 326 12.76 -30.36 5.54
N GLY A 327 13.78 -30.21 6.40
CA GLY A 327 15.21 -30.23 6.01
C GLY A 327 15.95 -28.89 6.07
N SER A 328 15.41 -27.89 6.78
CA SER A 328 16.07 -26.63 7.20
C SER A 328 16.36 -25.59 6.10
N ALA A 329 15.68 -25.67 4.95
CA ALA A 329 15.70 -24.59 3.97
C ALA A 329 14.46 -23.70 4.13
N ILE A 330 14.71 -22.41 4.34
CA ILE A 330 13.69 -21.36 4.39
C ILE A 330 13.79 -20.54 3.11
N TYR A 331 12.65 -20.30 2.48
CA TYR A 331 12.53 -19.44 1.32
C TYR A 331 11.75 -18.21 1.74
N ALA A 332 12.28 -17.02 1.49
CA ALA A 332 11.67 -15.79 1.96
C ALA A 332 11.92 -14.64 0.99
N VAL A 333 11.01 -13.68 0.97
CA VAL A 333 11.30 -12.36 0.41
C VAL A 333 12.18 -11.61 1.40
N ARG A 334 13.30 -11.05 0.94
CA ARG A 334 14.21 -10.22 1.74
C ARG A 334 14.43 -8.88 1.04
N GLN A 335 14.49 -7.83 1.84
CA GLN A 335 14.84 -6.46 1.45
C GLN A 335 15.53 -5.73 2.60
N SER A 336 16.09 -4.55 2.32
CA SER A 336 16.68 -3.64 3.30
C SER A 336 16.63 -2.20 2.81
N GLY A 337 17.15 -1.26 3.60
CA GLY A 337 17.32 0.13 3.17
C GLY A 337 18.34 0.33 2.03
N SER A 338 18.99 -0.74 1.57
CA SER A 338 19.95 -0.70 0.46
C SER A 338 19.71 -1.78 -0.61
N GLU A 339 18.73 -2.67 -0.40
CA GLU A 339 18.43 -3.78 -1.30
C GLU A 339 16.92 -3.88 -1.55
N LEU A 340 16.52 -3.83 -2.82
CA LEU A 340 15.13 -4.09 -3.24
C LEU A 340 14.71 -5.55 -2.96
N ALA A 341 13.39 -5.76 -2.90
CA ALA A 341 12.80 -7.06 -2.60
C ALA A 341 13.18 -8.14 -3.63
N GLU A 342 13.77 -9.23 -3.13
CA GLU A 342 14.17 -10.39 -3.92
C GLU A 342 13.83 -11.68 -3.16
N LEU A 343 13.75 -12.80 -3.87
CA LEU A 343 13.59 -14.11 -3.27
C LEU A 343 14.95 -14.66 -2.81
N TRP A 344 14.99 -15.18 -1.58
CA TRP A 344 16.19 -15.75 -0.98
C TRP A 344 15.93 -17.15 -0.46
N ARG A 345 17.00 -17.96 -0.44
CA ARG A 345 17.09 -19.23 0.27
C ARG A 345 18.03 -19.09 1.45
N ILE A 346 17.59 -19.55 2.61
CA ILE A 346 18.28 -19.42 3.89
C ILE A 346 18.37 -20.82 4.52
N SER A 347 19.55 -21.18 4.98
CA SER A 347 19.80 -22.37 5.81
C SER A 347 20.97 -22.08 6.76
N ASP A 348 21.24 -22.98 7.68
CA ASP A 348 22.35 -22.85 8.65
C ASP A 348 23.73 -22.69 8.00
N THR A 349 23.87 -23.09 6.74
CA THR A 349 25.17 -23.11 6.03
C THR A 349 25.22 -22.15 4.84
N ARG A 350 24.08 -21.61 4.40
CA ARG A 350 24.00 -20.85 3.16
C ARG A 350 22.87 -19.83 3.16
N VAL A 351 23.19 -18.61 2.75
CA VAL A 351 22.23 -17.56 2.39
C VAL A 351 22.46 -17.22 0.93
N GLU A 352 21.45 -17.43 0.09
CA GLU A 352 21.57 -17.34 -1.37
C GLU A 352 20.42 -16.54 -1.96
N GLN A 353 20.74 -15.53 -2.76
CA GLN A 353 19.78 -14.78 -3.56
C GLN A 353 19.36 -15.62 -4.76
N LEU A 354 18.06 -15.85 -4.93
CA LEU A 354 17.50 -16.69 -5.99
C LEU A 354 17.08 -15.88 -7.22
N THR A 355 16.70 -14.62 -7.02
CA THR A 355 16.20 -13.74 -8.08
C THR A 355 16.95 -12.42 -8.15
N ARG A 356 16.85 -11.74 -9.29
CA ARG A 356 17.40 -10.39 -9.53
C ARG A 356 16.39 -9.53 -10.30
N LEU A 357 15.16 -9.51 -9.81
CA LEU A 357 13.99 -8.90 -10.41
C LEU A 357 14.18 -7.41 -10.69
N ASN A 358 14.90 -6.68 -9.83
CA ASN A 358 14.97 -5.22 -9.86
C ASN A 358 16.38 -4.65 -10.10
N THR A 359 17.25 -5.39 -10.80
CA THR A 359 18.66 -5.00 -11.03
C THR A 359 18.81 -3.63 -11.70
N ALA A 360 17.91 -3.27 -12.62
CA ALA A 360 17.99 -2.00 -13.34
C ALA A 360 17.81 -0.81 -12.38
N THR A 361 16.74 -0.83 -11.58
CA THR A 361 16.42 0.22 -10.58
C THR A 361 17.44 0.27 -9.45
N GLN A 362 17.90 -0.90 -8.97
CA GLN A 362 18.92 -1.00 -7.93
C GLN A 362 20.23 -0.25 -8.29
N ASN A 363 20.56 -0.15 -9.58
CA ASN A 363 21.77 0.50 -10.07
C ASN A 363 21.63 2.01 -10.35
N ARG A 364 20.47 2.63 -10.08
CA ARG A 364 20.21 4.05 -10.37
C ARG A 364 20.69 5.04 -9.30
N GLY A 365 21.29 4.58 -8.21
CA GLY A 365 21.70 5.47 -7.11
C GLY A 365 20.51 5.89 -6.25
N LEU A 366 19.88 4.89 -5.63
CA LEU A 366 18.83 5.10 -4.62
C LEU A 366 19.34 6.00 -3.48
N SER A 367 18.45 6.79 -2.93
CA SER A 367 18.78 7.69 -1.83
C SER A 367 19.15 6.89 -0.59
N ALA A 368 20.21 7.34 0.10
CA ALA A 368 20.63 6.70 1.34
C ALA A 368 19.54 6.82 2.40
N GLN A 369 19.40 5.79 3.23
CA GLN A 369 18.50 5.79 4.38
C GLN A 369 19.18 5.14 5.57
N GLU A 370 18.87 5.63 6.76
CA GLU A 370 19.38 5.10 8.02
C GLU A 370 18.28 5.04 9.07
N VAL A 371 18.56 4.29 10.13
CA VAL A 371 17.72 4.25 11.32
C VAL A 371 18.29 5.24 12.32
N VAL A 372 17.48 6.22 12.73
CA VAL A 372 17.83 7.22 13.73
C VAL A 372 17.03 7.00 15.00
N GLU A 373 17.58 7.43 16.14
CA GLU A 373 16.95 7.27 17.46
C GLU A 373 17.08 8.57 18.26
N TRP A 374 16.01 8.95 18.96
CA TRP A 374 16.02 10.03 19.94
C TRP A 374 15.27 9.65 21.21
N VAL A 375 15.46 10.45 22.26
CA VAL A 375 14.74 10.32 23.52
C VAL A 375 13.69 11.43 23.58
N ALA A 376 12.41 11.04 23.66
CA ALA A 376 11.29 11.94 23.86
C ALA A 376 11.39 12.67 25.21
N PRO A 377 10.71 13.83 25.40
CA PRO A 377 10.81 14.63 26.62
C PRO A 377 10.49 13.89 27.93
N ASP A 378 9.70 12.82 27.87
CA ASP A 378 9.36 11.97 29.02
C ASP A 378 10.30 10.77 29.23
N GLY A 379 11.34 10.65 28.41
CA GLY A 379 12.39 9.63 28.51
C GLY A 379 12.18 8.40 27.63
N LEU A 380 11.11 8.34 26.84
CA LEU A 380 10.87 7.23 25.92
C LEU A 380 11.84 7.28 24.73
N SER A 381 12.46 6.15 24.38
CA SER A 381 13.28 6.05 23.16
C SER A 381 12.38 5.81 21.95
N ILE A 382 12.60 6.59 20.89
CA ILE A 382 11.85 6.57 19.64
C ILE A 382 12.82 6.31 18.49
N GLU A 383 12.47 5.35 17.65
CA GLU A 383 13.24 4.97 16.45
C GLU A 383 12.50 5.44 15.18
N ALA A 384 13.24 5.83 14.15
CA ALA A 384 12.69 6.25 12.88
C ALA A 384 13.56 5.83 11.69
N VAL A 385 12.94 5.78 10.51
CA VAL A 385 13.68 5.74 9.25
C VAL A 385 13.88 7.17 8.77
N LEU A 386 15.13 7.57 8.53
CA LEU A 386 15.50 8.82 7.89
C LEU A 386 16.02 8.53 6.48
N VAL A 387 15.34 9.06 5.47
CA VAL A 387 15.78 9.01 4.07
C VAL A 387 16.38 10.35 3.70
N TYR A 388 17.62 10.33 3.23
CA TYR A 388 18.34 11.51 2.78
C TYR A 388 17.92 11.90 1.36
N PRO A 389 18.04 13.18 0.96
CA PRO A 389 17.92 13.57 -0.44
C PRO A 389 18.89 12.80 -1.35
N ALA A 390 18.49 12.48 -2.59
CA ALA A 390 19.33 11.71 -3.52
C ALA A 390 20.72 12.33 -3.80
N ALA A 391 20.80 13.66 -3.73
CA ALA A 391 22.04 14.44 -3.83
C ALA A 391 22.41 15.10 -2.49
N TYR A 392 22.37 14.33 -1.40
CA TYR A 392 22.72 14.82 -0.07
C TYR A 392 24.18 15.26 0.00
N GLU A 393 24.40 16.47 0.52
CA GLU A 393 25.69 17.07 0.79
C GLU A 393 25.81 17.31 2.31
N GLU A 394 26.83 16.73 2.93
CA GLU A 394 27.08 16.92 4.36
C GLU A 394 27.24 18.41 4.70
N GLY A 395 26.55 18.87 5.75
CA GLY A 395 26.55 20.27 6.18
C GLY A 395 25.55 21.18 5.46
N ARG A 396 24.82 20.68 4.45
CA ARG A 396 23.67 21.35 3.87
C ARG A 396 22.37 20.85 4.52
N ARG A 397 21.47 21.79 4.81
CA ARG A 397 20.11 21.54 5.28
C ARG A 397 19.13 21.48 4.11
N TYR A 398 18.07 20.69 4.27
CA TYR A 398 17.07 20.40 3.24
C TYR A 398 15.65 20.53 3.79
N PRO A 399 14.64 20.78 2.93
CA PRO A 399 13.24 20.64 3.28
C PRO A 399 12.97 19.27 3.91
N LEU A 400 12.29 19.23 5.06
CA LEU A 400 11.94 18.01 5.75
C LEU A 400 10.47 17.67 5.55
N LEU A 401 10.20 16.46 5.07
CA LEU A 401 8.88 15.85 5.07
C LEU A 401 8.80 14.81 6.20
N VAL A 402 7.90 15.02 7.15
CA VAL A 402 7.64 14.06 8.23
C VAL A 402 6.47 13.17 7.80
N SER A 403 6.72 11.88 7.60
CA SER A 403 5.70 10.90 7.23
C SER A 403 5.18 10.18 8.47
N VAL A 404 3.93 10.46 8.83
CA VAL A 404 3.21 9.82 9.93
C VAL A 404 2.46 8.60 9.41
N ALA A 405 2.87 7.43 9.88
CA ALA A 405 2.18 6.18 9.54
C ALA A 405 0.74 6.15 10.08
N GLY A 406 -0.09 5.29 9.49
CA GLY A 406 -1.37 4.87 10.09
C GLY A 406 -1.15 4.14 11.42
N GLY A 407 -2.19 3.54 12.00
CA GLY A 407 -2.04 2.96 13.34
C GLY A 407 -3.29 2.29 13.88
N PRO A 408 -3.25 1.89 15.17
CA PRO A 408 -2.17 2.15 16.12
C PRO A 408 -0.90 1.29 15.91
N LEU A 409 -1.00 0.04 15.43
CA LEU A 409 0.15 -0.89 15.33
C LEU A 409 0.99 -0.77 14.04
N SER A 410 0.77 0.23 13.19
CA SER A 410 1.62 0.39 12.00
C SER A 410 3.03 0.86 12.38
N ARG A 411 3.96 0.62 11.46
CA ARG A 411 5.38 0.89 11.65
C ARG A 411 6.05 1.19 10.31
N ALA A 412 6.92 2.19 10.29
CA ALA A 412 7.92 2.39 9.25
C ALA A 412 9.03 1.32 9.38
N THR A 413 9.36 0.67 8.27
CA THR A 413 10.44 -0.33 8.19
C THR A 413 11.61 0.22 7.39
N ASN A 414 12.83 -0.24 7.66
CA ASN A 414 13.99 0.20 6.88
C ASN A 414 14.08 -0.59 5.55
N VAL A 415 13.23 -0.22 4.57
CA VAL A 415 13.26 -0.72 3.17
C VAL A 415 13.07 0.40 2.16
N ILE A 416 13.47 0.17 0.90
CA ILE A 416 13.39 1.14 -0.22
C ILE A 416 11.96 1.34 -0.74
N ASP A 417 11.22 0.25 -0.97
CA ASP A 417 9.83 0.26 -1.47
C ASP A 417 8.87 0.40 -0.28
N GLN A 418 8.56 1.64 0.09
CA GLN A 418 7.65 1.99 1.18
C GLN A 418 6.31 2.47 0.63
N PRO A 419 5.18 2.18 1.30
CA PRO A 419 3.89 2.78 0.94
C PRO A 419 3.92 4.31 0.87
N GLY A 420 4.71 4.97 1.73
CA GLY A 420 4.89 6.43 1.72
C GLY A 420 5.82 6.97 0.63
N VAL A 421 6.31 6.14 -0.29
CA VAL A 421 7.10 6.50 -1.49
C VAL A 421 8.31 7.42 -1.21
N PHE A 422 8.99 7.21 -0.08
CA PHE A 422 10.02 8.12 0.44
C PHE A 422 11.15 8.41 -0.56
N GLN A 423 11.51 7.42 -1.37
CA GLN A 423 12.57 7.55 -2.38
C GLN A 423 12.20 8.55 -3.50
N LEU A 424 10.92 8.72 -3.82
CA LEU A 424 10.49 9.71 -4.80
C LEU A 424 10.60 11.13 -4.23
N PHE A 425 10.13 11.37 -3.00
CA PHE A 425 10.32 12.67 -2.34
C PHE A 425 11.82 13.00 -2.18
N ALA A 426 12.64 12.01 -1.81
CA ALA A 426 14.09 12.14 -1.72
C ALA A 426 14.75 12.46 -3.07
N ALA A 427 14.27 11.88 -4.17
CA ALA A 427 14.70 12.21 -5.53
C ALA A 427 14.39 13.67 -5.90
N HIS A 428 13.31 14.23 -5.33
CA HIS A 428 12.93 15.63 -5.47
C HIS A 428 13.54 16.56 -4.39
N GLY A 429 14.54 16.10 -3.65
CA GLY A 429 15.36 16.96 -2.77
C GLY A 429 14.81 17.15 -1.36
N TYR A 430 13.85 16.34 -0.93
CA TYR A 430 13.37 16.31 0.46
C TYR A 430 14.17 15.34 1.31
N ALA A 431 14.45 15.69 2.55
CA ALA A 431 14.71 14.68 3.59
C ALA A 431 13.36 14.12 4.05
N VAL A 432 13.27 12.83 4.33
CA VAL A 432 12.02 12.20 4.80
C VAL A 432 12.26 11.52 6.14
N LEU A 433 11.52 11.92 7.17
CA LEU A 433 11.56 11.31 8.51
C LEU A 433 10.27 10.51 8.75
N ALA A 434 10.40 9.22 9.01
CA ALA A 434 9.27 8.33 9.31
C ALA A 434 9.40 7.75 10.74
N PRO A 435 8.88 8.45 11.77
CA PRO A 435 8.94 8.03 13.17
C PRO A 435 8.05 6.82 13.46
N ASN A 436 8.57 5.88 14.25
CA ASN A 436 7.76 4.89 14.96
C ASN A 436 7.49 5.41 16.37
N PHE A 437 6.51 6.29 16.50
CA PHE A 437 6.09 6.88 17.78
C PHE A 437 5.41 5.85 18.68
N ARG A 438 5.22 6.19 19.96
CA ARG A 438 4.55 5.32 20.94
C ARG A 438 3.20 4.83 20.43
N GLY A 439 2.96 3.53 20.51
CA GLY A 439 1.82 2.85 19.88
C GLY A 439 2.22 1.96 18.70
N SER A 440 3.32 2.27 18.00
CA SER A 440 3.81 1.45 16.88
C SER A 440 4.24 0.04 17.30
N ALA A 441 4.12 -0.92 16.39
CA ALA A 441 4.61 -2.29 16.59
C ALA A 441 6.15 -2.38 16.61
N GLY A 442 6.68 -3.41 17.28
CA GLY A 442 8.10 -3.79 17.22
C GLY A 442 8.98 -3.37 18.41
N TYR A 443 8.38 -2.76 19.45
CA TYR A 443 9.11 -2.14 20.57
C TYR A 443 8.74 -2.66 21.97
N GLY A 444 7.71 -3.50 22.11
CA GLY A 444 7.24 -3.98 23.41
C GLY A 444 5.75 -3.69 23.64
N GLU A 445 5.09 -4.46 24.50
CA GLU A 445 3.63 -4.31 24.76
C GLU A 445 3.35 -2.96 25.41
N ASP A 446 4.23 -2.55 26.34
CA ASP A 446 4.17 -1.24 26.98
C ASP A 446 4.26 -0.12 25.94
N PHE A 447 5.11 -0.28 24.91
CA PHE A 447 5.23 0.71 23.83
C PHE A 447 4.02 0.69 22.91
N ALA A 448 3.56 -0.50 22.48
CA ALA A 448 2.41 -0.67 21.59
C ALA A 448 1.10 -0.16 22.20
N THR A 449 1.00 -0.12 23.54
CA THR A 449 -0.17 0.36 24.27
C THR A 449 0.03 1.74 24.91
N ALA A 450 1.17 2.41 24.69
CA ALA A 450 1.51 3.66 25.36
C ALA A 450 0.66 4.88 24.95
N ASN A 451 0.04 4.86 23.77
CA ASN A 451 -0.92 5.90 23.33
C ASN A 451 -2.38 5.52 23.60
N ARG A 452 -2.62 4.49 24.42
CA ARG A 452 -3.96 4.09 24.86
C ARG A 452 -4.67 5.25 25.54
N VAL A 453 -5.84 5.61 25.01
CA VAL A 453 -6.65 6.76 25.49
C VAL A 453 -5.89 8.10 25.38
N ASP A 454 -4.81 8.16 24.59
CA ASP A 454 -3.95 9.34 24.39
C ASP A 454 -3.51 9.56 22.93
N LEU A 455 -4.32 9.12 21.95
CA LEU A 455 -4.02 9.32 20.52
C LEU A 455 -3.86 10.80 20.14
N ALA A 456 -2.79 11.13 19.43
CA ALA A 456 -2.37 12.50 19.10
C ALA A 456 -1.95 13.36 20.32
N GLY A 457 -1.54 12.70 21.40
CA GLY A 457 -0.97 13.27 22.62
C GLY A 457 0.53 13.00 22.67
N GLY A 458 0.95 12.02 23.46
CA GLY A 458 2.37 11.66 23.59
C GLY A 458 3.03 11.23 22.28
N ASP A 459 2.28 10.57 21.38
CA ASP A 459 2.72 10.23 20.03
C ASP A 459 3.01 11.46 19.16
N LEU A 460 2.21 12.54 19.25
CA LEU A 460 2.56 13.82 18.60
C LEU A 460 3.85 14.41 19.19
N ILE A 461 4.04 14.33 20.52
CA ILE A 461 5.25 14.81 21.18
C ILE A 461 6.48 14.04 20.68
N ASP A 462 6.37 12.73 20.49
CA ASP A 462 7.44 11.89 19.94
C ASP A 462 7.84 12.35 18.54
N VAL A 463 6.85 12.65 17.68
CA VAL A 463 7.06 13.15 16.31
C VAL A 463 7.77 14.50 16.33
N LEU A 464 7.30 15.46 17.14
CA LEU A 464 7.90 16.79 17.22
C LEU A 464 9.34 16.76 17.75
N ALA A 465 9.64 15.89 18.72
CA ALA A 465 11.01 15.68 19.19
C ALA A 465 11.93 15.08 18.11
N GLY A 466 11.39 14.23 17.23
CA GLY A 466 12.11 13.70 16.08
C GLY A 466 12.50 14.78 15.06
N ILE A 467 11.61 15.75 14.83
CA ILE A 467 11.93 16.91 13.98
C ILE A 467 13.12 17.68 14.55
N ASP A 468 13.10 17.95 15.86
CA ASP A 468 14.21 18.64 16.53
C ASP A 468 15.52 17.87 16.40
N HIS A 469 15.46 16.54 16.57
CA HIS A 469 16.63 15.68 16.39
C HIS A 469 17.23 15.80 14.98
N VAL A 470 16.41 15.74 13.92
CA VAL A 470 16.91 15.83 12.52
C VAL A 470 17.43 17.23 12.18
N ILE A 471 16.89 18.29 12.80
CA ILE A 471 17.43 19.65 12.71
C ILE A 471 18.80 19.73 13.40
N GLU A 472 18.96 19.10 14.57
CA GLU A 472 20.23 19.04 15.31
C GLU A 472 21.31 18.25 14.57
N LEU A 473 20.93 17.17 13.88
CA LEU A 473 21.81 16.44 12.96
C LEU A 473 22.28 17.30 11.78
N GLY A 474 21.65 18.45 11.53
CA GLY A 474 21.98 19.36 10.44
C GLY A 474 21.44 18.91 9.09
N VAL A 475 20.49 17.97 9.07
CA VAL A 475 19.85 17.46 7.85
C VAL A 475 18.65 18.32 7.45
N ALA A 476 17.80 18.67 8.42
CA ALA A 476 16.59 19.45 8.17
C ALA A 476 16.78 20.96 8.32
N ASP A 477 16.15 21.72 7.43
CA ASP A 477 15.99 23.16 7.57
C ASP A 477 14.78 23.46 8.49
N PRO A 478 14.96 24.17 9.62
CA PRO A 478 13.87 24.49 10.54
C PRO A 478 12.79 25.39 9.94
N ASP A 479 13.07 26.08 8.83
CA ASP A 479 12.14 26.99 8.14
C ASP A 479 11.53 26.35 6.87
N GLN A 480 11.67 25.03 6.70
CA GLN A 480 11.10 24.27 5.57
C GLN A 480 10.59 22.90 6.04
N LEU A 481 9.53 22.90 6.84
CA LEU A 481 8.98 21.71 7.48
C LEU A 481 7.59 21.38 6.94
N ALA A 482 7.38 20.13 6.55
CA ALA A 482 6.07 19.60 6.19
C ALA A 482 5.75 18.33 6.97
N ILE A 483 4.45 18.10 7.16
CA ILE A 483 3.93 16.85 7.72
C ILE A 483 2.93 16.22 6.76
N LEU A 484 3.07 14.92 6.54
CA LEU A 484 2.20 14.12 5.70
C LEU A 484 1.75 12.89 6.47
N GLY A 485 0.47 12.56 6.36
CA GLY A 485 -0.12 11.44 7.06
C GLY A 485 -1.15 10.77 6.17
N GLY A 486 -0.95 9.48 5.95
CA GLY A 486 -1.80 8.65 5.10
C GLY A 486 -1.24 7.24 4.98
N ALA A 487 -2.12 6.24 5.09
CA ALA A 487 -1.94 4.80 4.85
C ALA A 487 -3.25 4.10 5.26
N ALA A 488 -3.34 2.77 5.10
CA ALA A 488 -4.51 1.88 5.27
C ALA A 488 -5.49 2.11 6.46
N THR A 489 -5.19 3.01 7.40
CA THR A 489 -6.10 3.47 8.48
C THR A 489 -6.09 5.00 8.56
N PRO A 490 -7.22 5.66 8.90
CA PRO A 490 -7.35 7.12 8.90
C PRO A 490 -6.55 7.85 10.00
N PHE A 491 -5.83 7.14 10.89
CA PHE A 491 -5.13 7.74 12.02
C PHE A 491 -4.02 8.72 11.61
N GLY A 492 -3.22 8.40 10.60
CA GLY A 492 -2.12 9.29 10.15
C GLY A 492 -2.64 10.65 9.68
N ALA A 493 -3.73 10.64 8.90
CA ALA A 493 -4.38 11.86 8.43
C ALA A 493 -5.04 12.67 9.58
N PHE A 494 -5.59 11.98 10.59
CA PHE A 494 -6.05 12.61 11.82
C PHE A 494 -4.90 13.29 12.58
N MET A 495 -3.77 12.60 12.76
CA MET A 495 -2.58 13.15 13.42
C MET A 495 -2.09 14.43 12.74
N VAL A 496 -2.05 14.46 11.41
CA VAL A 496 -1.69 15.67 10.65
C VAL A 496 -2.65 16.81 10.94
N SER A 497 -3.94 16.55 10.83
CA SER A 497 -4.99 17.55 11.03
C SER A 497 -4.94 18.11 12.45
N TRP A 498 -4.68 17.26 13.44
CA TRP A 498 -4.48 17.68 14.82
C TRP A 498 -3.18 18.48 14.97
N ALA A 499 -2.04 17.98 14.50
CA ALA A 499 -0.72 18.58 14.67
C ALA A 499 -0.68 20.05 14.24
N ILE A 500 -1.26 20.39 13.08
CA ILE A 500 -1.26 21.77 12.58
C ILE A 500 -2.08 22.74 13.44
N THR A 501 -3.02 22.24 14.25
CA THR A 501 -3.75 23.07 15.22
C THR A 501 -2.99 23.26 16.52
N GLN A 502 -2.00 22.41 16.81
CA GLN A 502 -1.23 22.43 18.04
C GLN A 502 0.11 23.17 17.91
N THR A 503 0.58 23.40 16.68
CA THR A 503 1.87 24.06 16.42
C THR A 503 1.89 24.78 15.07
N GLU A 504 2.62 25.90 14.99
CA GLU A 504 2.82 26.69 13.77
C GLU A 504 4.12 26.32 13.03
N ARG A 505 4.79 25.23 13.42
CA ARG A 505 6.09 24.83 12.85
C ARG A 505 6.06 24.36 11.40
N PHE A 506 4.88 23.99 10.88
CA PHE A 506 4.76 23.38 9.56
C PHE A 506 4.39 24.43 8.51
N ASP A 507 5.18 24.50 7.43
CA ASP A 507 4.95 25.34 6.26
C ASP A 507 3.93 24.72 5.30
N ALA A 508 3.72 23.40 5.37
CA ALA A 508 2.67 22.68 4.64
C ALA A 508 2.26 21.39 5.36
N ALA A 509 1.02 20.98 5.13
CA ALA A 509 0.49 19.71 5.61
C ALA A 509 -0.31 18.98 4.52
N ILE A 510 -0.25 17.65 4.55
CA ILE A 510 -1.00 16.76 3.66
C ILE A 510 -1.70 15.68 4.49
N ALA A 511 -3.04 15.68 4.46
CA ALA A 511 -3.86 14.67 5.10
C ALA A 511 -4.52 13.78 4.04
N SER A 512 -4.04 12.55 3.92
CA SER A 512 -4.54 11.57 2.94
C SER A 512 -5.39 10.52 3.65
N PHE A 513 -6.70 10.56 3.42
CA PHE A 513 -7.67 9.63 3.98
C PHE A 513 -7.88 8.39 3.09
N ASP A 514 -6.80 7.96 2.43
CA ASP A 514 -6.84 6.93 1.40
C ASP A 514 -7.22 5.56 2.00
N VAL A 515 -8.17 4.88 1.37
CA VAL A 515 -8.90 3.72 1.90
C VAL A 515 -8.36 2.42 1.30
N THR A 516 -7.04 2.34 1.08
CA THR A 516 -6.34 1.41 0.15
C THR A 516 -6.28 -0.07 0.52
N THR A 517 -7.09 -0.55 1.45
CA THR A 517 -7.22 -1.99 1.70
C THR A 517 -8.68 -2.43 1.65
N PRO A 518 -9.01 -3.60 1.07
CA PRO A 518 -10.36 -4.15 1.15
C PRO A 518 -10.82 -4.43 2.61
N PHE A 519 -9.95 -4.18 3.59
CA PHE A 519 -10.21 -4.30 5.03
C PHE A 519 -10.87 -3.06 5.67
N VAL A 520 -10.96 -1.93 4.97
CA VAL A 520 -11.34 -0.66 5.63
C VAL A 520 -12.86 -0.44 5.74
N ASP A 521 -13.68 -1.20 5.01
CA ASP A 521 -15.15 -1.01 5.08
C ASP A 521 -15.76 -1.43 6.43
N THR A 522 -14.97 -2.06 7.29
CA THR A 522 -15.48 -2.67 8.52
C THR A 522 -14.57 -2.46 9.75
N GLN A 523 -13.25 -2.27 9.59
CA GLN A 523 -12.28 -2.29 10.70
C GLN A 523 -12.05 -1.00 11.53
N PRO A 524 -12.34 0.25 11.11
CA PRO A 524 -11.89 1.41 11.88
C PRO A 524 -12.55 1.54 13.27
N LEU A 525 -13.74 0.97 13.49
CA LEU A 525 -14.38 0.92 14.82
C LEU A 525 -13.77 -0.13 15.75
N VAL A 526 -13.18 -1.17 15.16
CA VAL A 526 -12.66 -2.37 15.80
C VAL A 526 -11.25 -2.13 16.37
N MET A 527 -10.47 -1.22 15.78
CA MET A 527 -9.10 -0.91 16.20
C MET A 527 -9.02 0.01 17.44
N PHE A 528 -10.14 0.61 17.86
CA PHE A 528 -10.19 1.51 19.01
C PHE A 528 -11.12 0.97 20.09
N GLU A 529 -10.85 1.33 21.35
CA GLU A 529 -11.75 0.98 22.44
C GLU A 529 -13.15 1.59 22.22
N ALA A 530 -14.18 0.82 22.52
CA ALA A 530 -15.57 1.26 22.37
C ALA A 530 -15.81 2.60 23.09
N GLY A 531 -16.37 3.59 22.38
CA GLY A 531 -16.62 4.94 22.88
C GLY A 531 -15.40 5.85 22.98
N TYR A 532 -14.18 5.35 22.72
CA TYR A 532 -12.98 6.19 22.75
C TYR A 532 -12.97 7.19 21.59
N LEU A 533 -13.42 6.80 20.40
CA LEU A 533 -13.51 7.72 19.27
C LEU A 533 -14.41 8.94 19.57
N GLU A 534 -15.52 8.76 20.28
CA GLU A 534 -16.38 9.87 20.73
C GLU A 534 -15.66 10.79 21.72
N THR A 535 -14.84 10.21 22.60
CA THR A 535 -14.04 10.96 23.57
C THR A 535 -12.94 11.74 22.85
N LEU A 536 -12.25 11.11 21.90
CA LEU A 536 -11.23 11.72 21.08
C LEU A 536 -11.81 12.85 20.22
N GLU A 537 -12.97 12.65 19.59
CA GLU A 537 -13.67 13.69 18.84
C GLU A 537 -14.08 14.85 19.76
N ARG A 538 -14.44 14.61 21.03
CA ARG A 538 -14.77 15.69 21.97
C ARG A 538 -13.55 16.45 22.48
N GLU A 539 -12.42 15.77 22.68
CA GLU A 539 -11.24 16.32 23.37
C GLU A 539 -10.14 16.79 22.43
N ARG A 540 -10.07 16.23 21.21
CA ARG A 540 -9.04 16.48 20.20
C ARG A 540 -9.64 16.56 18.80
N SER A 541 -10.62 17.45 18.62
CA SER A 541 -11.23 17.73 17.32
C SER A 541 -10.41 18.77 16.55
N PRO A 542 -9.78 18.39 15.41
CA PRO A 542 -9.11 19.36 14.55
C PRO A 542 -10.07 20.42 14.00
N ILE A 543 -11.37 20.08 13.88
CA ILE A 543 -12.40 21.01 13.40
C ILE A 543 -12.66 22.10 14.45
N ASP A 544 -12.81 21.72 15.71
CA ASP A 544 -13.12 22.68 16.77
C ASP A 544 -11.90 23.57 17.08
N GLU A 545 -10.69 23.06 16.87
CA GLU A 545 -9.42 23.79 17.04
C GLU A 545 -8.91 24.44 15.74
N ALA A 546 -9.63 24.34 14.62
CA ALA A 546 -9.19 24.83 13.30
C ALA A 546 -8.88 26.34 13.27
N GLY A 547 -9.44 27.12 14.21
CA GLY A 547 -9.11 28.53 14.37
C GLY A 547 -7.63 28.81 14.65
N GLY A 548 -6.93 27.85 15.25
CA GLY A 548 -5.54 27.97 15.69
C GLY A 548 -4.48 27.75 14.60
N THR A 549 -4.83 27.14 13.46
CA THR A 549 -3.84 26.83 12.40
C THR A 549 -3.76 27.95 11.35
N GLN A 550 -2.56 28.17 10.81
CA GLN A 550 -2.30 28.92 9.55
C GLN A 550 -1.62 28.04 8.49
N THR A 551 -1.29 26.79 8.82
CA THR A 551 -0.56 25.90 7.93
C THR A 551 -1.43 25.53 6.73
N PRO A 552 -0.95 25.74 5.49
CA PRO A 552 -1.61 25.26 4.29
C PRO A 552 -1.87 23.74 4.35
N LEU A 553 -3.12 23.31 4.20
CA LEU A 553 -3.51 21.91 4.23
C LEU A 553 -4.03 21.41 2.87
N LEU A 554 -3.43 20.34 2.33
CA LEU A 554 -4.01 19.55 1.24
C LEU A 554 -4.74 18.33 1.82
N ILE A 555 -6.00 18.15 1.44
CA ILE A 555 -6.82 17.00 1.82
C ILE A 555 -7.01 16.11 0.59
N LEU A 556 -6.61 14.84 0.68
CA LEU A 556 -6.93 13.81 -0.30
C LEU A 556 -7.98 12.89 0.33
N ASP A 557 -9.24 12.98 -0.12
CA ASP A 557 -10.37 12.22 0.44
C ASP A 557 -10.77 11.05 -0.48
N GLY A 558 -10.65 9.81 0.03
CA GLY A 558 -11.09 8.60 -0.67
C GLY A 558 -12.61 8.34 -0.58
N GLY A 559 -13.39 9.24 0.02
CA GLY A 559 -14.85 9.22 0.00
C GLY A 559 -15.53 8.86 1.33
N ALA A 560 -16.78 8.39 1.25
CA ALA A 560 -17.75 8.33 2.37
C ALA A 560 -17.40 7.42 3.58
N HIS A 561 -16.23 6.78 3.58
CA HIS A 561 -15.82 5.75 4.55
C HIS A 561 -14.90 6.28 5.66
N THR A 562 -14.72 7.60 5.77
CA THR A 562 -13.79 8.24 6.70
C THR A 562 -14.48 8.61 8.03
N LEU A 563 -14.31 7.76 9.06
CA LEU A 563 -14.94 7.96 10.36
C LEU A 563 -14.29 9.06 11.22
N ILE A 564 -12.99 9.31 11.03
CA ILE A 564 -12.21 10.25 11.83
C ILE A 564 -12.04 11.57 11.05
N SER A 565 -12.31 12.70 11.70
CA SER A 565 -12.16 14.08 11.22
C SER A 565 -13.11 14.60 10.13
N ARG A 566 -13.90 13.75 9.46
CA ARG A 566 -14.89 14.17 8.43
C ARG A 566 -14.30 15.20 7.45
N PRO A 567 -13.40 14.79 6.54
CA PRO A 567 -12.55 15.67 5.73
C PRO A 567 -13.28 16.85 5.07
N GLN A 568 -14.47 16.62 4.50
CA GLN A 568 -15.33 17.68 3.93
C GLN A 568 -15.70 18.78 4.94
N ARG A 569 -15.99 18.40 6.19
CA ARG A 569 -16.34 19.34 7.27
C ARG A 569 -15.13 20.14 7.72
N LEU A 570 -13.96 19.50 7.83
CA LEU A 570 -12.71 20.19 8.12
C LEU A 570 -12.37 21.19 7.02
N HIS A 571 -12.44 20.76 5.75
CA HIS A 571 -12.26 21.63 4.59
C HIS A 571 -13.19 22.86 4.66
N GLN A 572 -14.50 22.65 4.80
CA GLN A 572 -15.46 23.77 4.88
C GLN A 572 -15.16 24.71 6.05
N THR A 573 -14.76 24.16 7.21
CA THR A 573 -14.41 24.97 8.39
C THR A 573 -13.18 25.84 8.12
N LEU A 574 -12.15 25.29 7.47
CA LEU A 574 -10.96 26.03 7.08
C LEU A 574 -11.27 27.11 6.04
N VAL A 575 -12.14 26.83 5.06
CA VAL A 575 -12.65 27.82 4.10
C VAL A 575 -13.38 28.95 4.82
N ASP A 576 -14.29 28.63 5.75
CA ASP A 576 -15.05 29.63 6.52
C ASP A 576 -14.16 30.52 7.39
N LEU A 577 -12.97 30.01 7.77
CA LEU A 577 -11.95 30.70 8.56
C LEU A 577 -10.91 31.45 7.71
N ASP A 578 -11.06 31.48 6.38
CA ASP A 578 -10.12 32.08 5.43
C ASP A 578 -8.70 31.48 5.57
N ARG A 579 -8.63 30.14 5.68
CA ARG A 579 -7.39 29.37 5.73
C ARG A 579 -7.07 28.77 4.36
N THR A 580 -5.78 28.64 4.08
CA THR A 580 -5.29 27.99 2.86
C THR A 580 -5.54 26.49 2.94
N VAL A 581 -6.50 26.00 2.18
CA VAL A 581 -6.83 24.58 2.11
C VAL A 581 -7.18 24.20 0.67
N ASP A 582 -6.77 23.01 0.26
CA ASP A 582 -7.20 22.38 -0.99
C ASP A 582 -7.78 20.99 -0.70
N TYR A 583 -8.71 20.55 -1.54
CA TYR A 583 -9.48 19.32 -1.32
C TYR A 583 -9.66 18.57 -2.64
N VAL A 584 -9.14 17.35 -2.66
CA VAL A 584 -9.27 16.42 -3.77
C VAL A 584 -10.28 15.34 -3.38
N ASP A 585 -11.38 15.28 -4.13
CA ASP A 585 -12.41 14.25 -3.99
C ASP A 585 -12.09 13.07 -4.91
N ASP A 586 -11.70 11.95 -4.32
CA ASP A 586 -11.37 10.72 -5.04
C ASP A 586 -12.46 9.64 -4.87
N SER A 587 -13.65 10.02 -4.41
CA SER A 587 -14.81 9.13 -4.17
C SER A 587 -15.37 8.44 -5.43
N THR A 588 -14.85 8.77 -6.62
CA THR A 588 -15.23 8.14 -7.90
C THR A 588 -14.21 7.13 -8.42
N GLY A 589 -13.01 7.06 -7.82
CA GLY A 589 -12.01 6.03 -8.09
C GLY A 589 -12.32 4.74 -7.32
N PRO A 590 -11.78 3.57 -7.74
CA PRO A 590 -11.70 2.42 -6.84
C PRO A 590 -10.99 2.84 -5.54
N LEU A 591 -11.29 2.17 -4.42
CA LEU A 591 -10.74 2.40 -3.07
C LEU A 591 -9.21 2.10 -2.96
N THR A 592 -8.48 2.26 -4.05
CA THR A 592 -7.08 1.91 -4.30
C THR A 592 -6.66 2.72 -5.53
N PRO A 593 -5.46 3.32 -5.58
CA PRO A 593 -4.86 3.63 -6.88
C PRO A 593 -4.51 2.30 -7.56
N ILE A 594 -5.52 1.66 -8.18
CA ILE A 594 -5.32 0.49 -9.05
C ILE A 594 -4.64 0.98 -10.33
N SER A 595 -4.99 2.20 -10.75
CA SER A 595 -4.40 2.82 -11.92
C SER A 595 -3.13 3.57 -11.54
N ILE A 596 -2.14 3.44 -12.41
CA ILE A 596 -0.93 4.27 -12.42
C ILE A 596 -1.30 5.75 -12.46
N ASP A 597 -2.36 6.10 -13.18
CA ASP A 597 -2.77 7.49 -13.36
C ASP A 597 -3.16 8.13 -12.03
N ASP A 598 -3.92 7.41 -11.18
CA ASP A 598 -4.29 7.90 -9.85
C ASP A 598 -3.05 8.03 -8.94
N PHE A 599 -2.13 7.06 -8.99
CA PHE A 599 -0.88 7.15 -8.24
C PHE A 599 -0.04 8.37 -8.66
N VAL A 600 0.11 8.58 -9.97
CA VAL A 600 0.90 9.69 -10.53
C VAL A 600 0.24 11.02 -10.20
N ASP A 601 -1.07 11.15 -10.37
CA ASP A 601 -1.83 12.36 -10.02
C ASP A 601 -1.65 12.70 -8.52
N HIS A 602 -1.88 11.73 -7.64
CA HIS A 602 -1.72 11.92 -6.20
C HIS A 602 -0.30 12.33 -5.82
N PHE A 603 0.72 11.64 -6.35
CA PHE A 603 2.10 11.99 -6.05
C PHE A 603 2.44 13.40 -6.55
N VAL A 604 2.03 13.76 -7.76
CA VAL A 604 2.31 15.07 -8.35
C VAL A 604 1.62 16.20 -7.59
N ARG A 605 0.35 16.03 -7.17
CA ARG A 605 -0.35 17.02 -6.34
C ARG A 605 0.35 17.24 -5.00
N GLN A 606 0.72 16.16 -4.33
CA GLN A 606 1.47 16.22 -3.08
C GLN A 606 2.82 16.93 -3.27
N LEU A 607 3.60 16.54 -4.27
CA LEU A 607 4.89 17.14 -4.56
C LEU A 607 4.79 18.65 -4.84
N ARG A 608 3.77 19.08 -5.59
CA ARG A 608 3.53 20.50 -5.86
C ARG A 608 3.13 21.28 -4.64
N TRP A 609 2.25 20.71 -3.83
CA TRP A 609 1.85 21.32 -2.57
C TRP A 609 3.08 21.59 -1.70
N LEU A 610 3.94 20.57 -1.55
CA LEU A 610 5.20 20.71 -0.82
C LEU A 610 6.14 21.74 -1.47
N ASP A 611 6.37 21.64 -2.77
CA ASP A 611 7.29 22.56 -3.47
C ASP A 611 6.83 24.01 -3.32
N ARG A 612 5.53 24.26 -3.54
CA ARG A 612 4.90 25.59 -3.43
C ARG A 612 5.26 26.26 -2.12
N TYR A 613 5.02 25.59 -1.00
CA TYR A 613 5.17 26.21 0.31
C TYR A 613 6.59 26.10 0.88
N LEU A 614 7.33 25.02 0.63
CA LEU A 614 8.65 24.81 1.23
C LEU A 614 9.78 25.38 0.38
N LYS A 615 9.67 25.36 -0.96
CA LYS A 615 10.77 25.78 -1.86
C LYS A 615 10.54 27.11 -2.55
N PHE A 616 9.27 27.48 -2.78
CA PHE A 616 8.92 28.66 -3.59
C PHE A 616 8.11 29.72 -2.84
N GLY A 617 8.03 29.64 -1.50
CA GLY A 617 7.46 30.70 -0.67
C GLY A 617 5.98 31.00 -0.94
N GLY A 618 5.22 29.99 -1.34
CA GLY A 618 3.78 30.08 -1.63
C GLY A 618 3.43 30.55 -3.04
N ALA A 619 4.42 30.81 -3.90
CA ALA A 619 4.18 31.20 -5.30
C ALA A 619 3.43 30.10 -6.06
N ASP A 620 2.45 30.50 -6.88
CA ASP A 620 1.74 29.56 -7.76
C ASP A 620 2.74 28.91 -8.73
N LEU A 621 3.01 27.63 -8.50
CA LEU A 621 3.67 26.75 -9.46
C LEU A 621 2.58 26.26 -10.39
N TYR A 622 2.60 26.69 -11.65
CA TYR A 622 1.72 26.31 -12.76
C TYR A 622 0.63 25.26 -12.43
N ASP A 623 -0.64 25.59 -12.60
CA ASP A 623 -1.74 24.65 -12.31
C ASP A 623 -1.62 23.36 -13.15
N PHE A 624 -1.82 22.19 -12.52
CA PHE A 624 -2.08 20.93 -13.24
C PHE A 624 -3.45 20.41 -12.89
N TYR A 625 -4.09 19.87 -13.91
CA TYR A 625 -5.41 19.29 -13.84
C TYR A 625 -5.34 17.92 -14.52
N ARG A 626 -6.04 16.93 -13.97
CA ARG A 626 -6.12 15.58 -14.56
C ARG A 626 -6.74 15.70 -15.95
N ILE A 627 -6.29 14.86 -16.88
CA ILE A 627 -7.01 14.72 -18.16
C ILE A 627 -8.43 14.24 -17.83
N GLY A 628 -9.42 15.06 -18.17
CA GLY A 628 -10.82 14.86 -17.88
C GLY A 628 -11.35 15.68 -16.70
N GLU A 629 -10.50 16.38 -15.94
CA GLU A 629 -10.91 17.28 -14.86
C GLU A 629 -11.43 18.61 -15.43
N SER A 630 -12.60 19.04 -14.98
CA SER A 630 -13.19 20.34 -15.33
C SER A 630 -12.83 21.37 -14.28
N VAL A 631 -12.14 22.44 -14.68
CA VAL A 631 -11.65 23.47 -13.76
C VAL A 631 -12.25 24.83 -14.08
N PRO A 632 -12.47 25.70 -13.07
CA PRO A 632 -12.99 27.04 -13.30
C PRO A 632 -12.11 27.83 -14.26
N GLY A 633 -12.67 28.21 -15.40
CA GLY A 633 -12.06 29.10 -16.38
C GLY A 633 -12.55 30.55 -16.24
N PRO A 634 -11.90 31.50 -16.90
CA PRO A 634 -12.31 32.91 -16.90
C PRO A 634 -13.76 33.08 -17.39
N GLY A 635 -14.51 33.99 -16.78
CA GLY A 635 -15.82 34.42 -17.31
C GLY A 635 -17.01 33.49 -17.04
N GLY A 636 -16.87 32.52 -16.11
CA GLY A 636 -17.95 31.57 -15.78
C GLY A 636 -17.95 30.32 -16.66
N TRP A 637 -16.81 30.00 -17.27
CA TRP A 637 -16.61 28.77 -18.03
C TRP A 637 -15.89 27.72 -17.18
N GLN A 638 -15.94 26.47 -17.61
CA GLN A 638 -15.09 25.39 -17.15
C GLN A 638 -14.19 24.95 -18.30
N LEU A 639 -12.91 24.74 -18.02
CA LEU A 639 -11.91 24.19 -18.93
C LEU A 639 -11.65 22.74 -18.56
N ARG A 640 -11.54 21.86 -19.55
CA ARG A 640 -11.26 20.44 -19.33
C ARG A 640 -10.27 19.96 -20.38
N VAL A 641 -9.14 19.38 -19.98
CA VAL A 641 -8.28 18.68 -20.95
C VAL A 641 -8.92 17.33 -21.23
N SER A 642 -9.57 17.12 -22.38
CA SER A 642 -10.32 15.87 -22.62
C SER A 642 -9.51 14.76 -23.29
N ASN A 643 -8.37 15.10 -23.89
CA ASN A 643 -7.48 14.10 -24.51
C ASN A 643 -6.05 14.65 -24.64
N THR A 644 -5.07 13.75 -24.57
CA THR A 644 -3.68 14.05 -24.96
C THR A 644 -3.11 12.91 -25.79
N GLU A 645 -2.48 13.20 -26.93
CA GLU A 645 -1.95 12.16 -27.83
C GLU A 645 -0.59 12.58 -28.39
N PHE A 646 0.42 11.71 -28.29
CA PHE A 646 1.70 11.97 -28.95
C PHE A 646 1.59 11.70 -30.46
N ARG A 647 1.85 12.71 -31.29
CA ARG A 647 1.82 12.62 -32.76
C ARG A 647 3.15 12.99 -33.38
N SER A 648 3.53 12.28 -34.44
CA SER A 648 4.81 12.50 -35.14
C SER A 648 4.63 13.17 -36.51
N ASP A 649 3.39 13.45 -36.92
CA ASP A 649 3.00 13.67 -38.31
C ASP A 649 2.14 14.92 -38.53
N TYR A 650 2.64 16.10 -38.14
CA TYR A 650 2.09 17.36 -38.65
C TYR A 650 2.82 17.80 -39.92
N SER A 651 2.05 18.02 -40.98
CA SER A 651 2.58 18.45 -42.28
C SER A 651 3.28 19.80 -42.15
N GLY A 652 4.58 19.85 -42.50
CA GLY A 652 5.38 21.08 -42.45
C GLY A 652 6.10 21.35 -41.14
N LEU A 653 6.01 20.45 -40.16
CA LEU A 653 6.61 20.56 -38.84
C LEU A 653 7.47 19.33 -38.51
N GLN A 654 8.68 19.53 -37.98
CA GLN A 654 9.50 18.45 -37.42
C GLN A 654 9.92 18.82 -35.99
N PRO A 655 9.54 18.05 -34.97
CA PRO A 655 9.92 18.33 -33.60
C PRO A 655 11.37 17.91 -33.38
N ASP A 656 12.16 18.73 -32.69
CA ASP A 656 13.54 18.39 -32.33
C ASP A 656 13.63 17.11 -31.46
N SER A 657 12.55 16.80 -30.74
CA SER A 657 12.39 15.62 -29.85
C SER A 657 11.73 14.40 -30.51
N GLY A 658 11.33 14.47 -31.78
CA GLY A 658 10.76 13.36 -32.55
C GLY A 658 9.25 13.10 -32.39
N ARG A 659 8.55 13.77 -31.47
CA ARG A 659 7.07 13.76 -31.34
C ARG A 659 6.53 15.11 -30.82
N TYR A 660 5.31 15.45 -31.22
CA TYR A 660 4.47 16.50 -30.63
C TYR A 660 3.49 15.87 -29.63
N LEU A 661 3.07 16.63 -28.62
CA LEU A 661 1.95 16.26 -27.74
C LEU A 661 0.73 17.08 -28.18
N GLU A 662 -0.25 16.44 -28.82
CA GLU A 662 -1.55 17.06 -29.12
C GLU A 662 -2.37 17.10 -27.84
N ILE A 663 -2.94 18.26 -27.50
CA ILE A 663 -3.80 18.42 -26.32
C ILE A 663 -5.18 18.90 -26.78
N THR A 664 -6.24 18.18 -26.40
CA THR A 664 -7.63 18.62 -26.63
C THR A 664 -8.19 19.29 -25.38
N LEU A 665 -8.65 20.53 -25.53
CA LEU A 665 -9.30 21.33 -24.50
C LEU A 665 -10.79 21.45 -24.78
N GLU A 666 -11.64 21.03 -23.85
CA GLU A 666 -13.09 21.23 -23.81
C GLU A 666 -13.43 22.44 -22.94
N LEU A 667 -14.34 23.29 -23.42
CA LEU A 667 -14.87 24.46 -22.71
C LEU A 667 -16.39 24.31 -22.56
N ALA A 668 -16.89 24.41 -21.33
CA ALA A 668 -18.31 24.31 -21.00
C ALA A 668 -18.76 25.50 -20.12
N PRO A 669 -19.97 26.06 -20.30
CA PRO A 669 -20.46 27.14 -19.44
C PRO A 669 -20.88 26.60 -18.06
N GLN A 670 -20.59 27.33 -16.98
CA GLN A 670 -20.98 26.95 -15.60
C GLN A 670 -22.49 27.05 -15.37
N ASP A 671 -23.19 27.95 -16.07
CA ASP A 671 -24.64 28.09 -16.02
C ASP A 671 -25.24 28.59 -17.35
N GLU A 672 -26.57 28.58 -17.47
CA GLU A 672 -27.28 29.09 -18.66
C GLU A 672 -27.13 30.60 -18.86
N ALA A 673 -26.83 31.39 -17.82
CA ALA A 673 -26.70 32.84 -17.92
C ALA A 673 -25.39 33.25 -18.62
N VAL A 674 -24.32 32.44 -18.48
CA VAL A 674 -23.06 32.57 -19.22
C VAL A 674 -23.26 32.31 -20.72
N ARG A 675 -24.27 31.50 -21.12
CA ARG A 675 -24.58 31.21 -22.54
C ARG A 675 -25.12 32.42 -23.31
N ASP A 676 -25.81 33.33 -22.62
CA ASP A 676 -26.51 34.49 -23.22
C ASP A 676 -25.76 35.83 -23.04
N GLY A 677 -24.57 35.81 -22.41
CA GLY A 677 -23.75 36.99 -22.11
C GLY A 677 -22.82 37.41 -23.25
N SER A 678 -22.83 38.71 -23.58
CA SER A 678 -22.02 39.35 -24.63
C SER A 678 -20.52 38.97 -24.64
N LEU A 679 -20.01 38.61 -25.82
CA LEU A 679 -18.64 38.80 -26.31
C LEU A 679 -17.53 38.64 -25.25
N GLN A 680 -17.34 37.44 -24.73
CA GLN A 680 -16.23 37.11 -23.82
C GLN A 680 -15.02 36.60 -24.61
N ALA A 681 -13.89 37.28 -24.48
CA ALA A 681 -12.62 36.83 -25.04
C ALA A 681 -11.92 35.86 -24.07
N LEU A 682 -11.75 34.60 -24.46
CA LEU A 682 -10.81 33.71 -23.77
C LEU A 682 -9.43 33.91 -24.39
N ASN A 683 -8.51 34.50 -23.62
CA ASN A 683 -7.13 34.76 -24.04
C ASN A 683 -6.23 33.61 -23.60
N LEU A 684 -5.73 32.84 -24.57
CA LEU A 684 -4.64 31.89 -24.33
C LEU A 684 -3.32 32.57 -24.71
N GLU A 685 -2.43 32.71 -23.73
CA GLU A 685 -1.05 33.21 -23.91
C GLU A 685 -0.06 32.05 -23.75
N PRO A 686 0.20 31.27 -24.81
CA PRO A 686 1.19 30.21 -24.74
C PRO A 686 2.62 30.75 -24.73
N GLU A 687 3.51 30.11 -23.95
CA GLU A 687 4.96 30.30 -24.04
C GLU A 687 5.52 29.77 -25.39
N GLU A 688 6.77 30.08 -25.72
CA GLU A 688 7.42 29.69 -26.98
C GLU A 688 7.31 28.18 -27.24
N GLY A 689 6.88 27.76 -28.45
CA GLY A 689 6.87 26.35 -28.88
C GLY A 689 5.51 25.75 -29.24
N LEU A 690 4.40 26.47 -29.08
CA LEU A 690 3.05 26.01 -29.46
C LEU A 690 2.70 26.31 -30.92
N VAL A 691 2.06 25.34 -31.60
CA VAL A 691 1.61 25.46 -33.00
C VAL A 691 0.14 25.07 -33.09
N LEU A 692 -0.71 26.00 -33.54
CA LEU A 692 -2.15 25.74 -33.66
C LEU A 692 -2.46 24.91 -34.90
N LEU A 693 -3.42 23.99 -34.75
CA LEU A 693 -3.96 23.18 -35.85
C LEU A 693 -5.28 23.77 -36.34
N ASP A 694 -5.40 23.94 -37.66
CA ASP A 694 -6.70 24.26 -38.25
C ASP A 694 -7.65 23.04 -38.24
N ARG A 695 -8.91 23.24 -38.65
CA ARG A 695 -9.92 22.16 -38.74
C ARG A 695 -9.56 21.00 -39.69
N HIS A 696 -8.47 21.14 -40.45
CA HIS A 696 -7.93 20.14 -41.36
C HIS A 696 -6.62 19.53 -40.84
N GLY A 697 -6.20 19.86 -39.61
CA GLY A 697 -4.98 19.35 -38.98
C GLY A 697 -3.70 20.01 -39.47
N SER A 698 -3.78 21.18 -40.12
CA SER A 698 -2.59 21.88 -40.63
C SER A 698 -2.04 22.85 -39.60
N ALA A 699 -0.74 22.75 -39.35
CA ALA A 699 0.02 23.58 -38.44
C ALA A 699 0.16 25.04 -38.88
N GLN A 700 -0.09 25.98 -37.97
CA GLN A 700 0.08 27.42 -38.20
C GLN A 700 1.04 28.02 -37.15
N PRO A 701 2.12 28.71 -37.57
CA PRO A 701 3.01 29.41 -36.64
C PRO A 701 2.20 30.41 -35.81
N PHE A 702 2.30 30.30 -34.49
CA PHE A 702 1.52 31.13 -33.58
C PHE A 702 2.40 32.17 -32.88
N ALA A 703 2.01 33.44 -32.97
CA ALA A 703 2.57 34.54 -32.20
C ALA A 703 1.44 35.54 -31.92
N GLY A 704 0.69 35.34 -30.84
CA GLY A 704 -0.42 36.23 -30.48
C GLY A 704 -1.27 35.72 -29.32
N THR A 705 -2.43 36.32 -29.17
CA THR A 705 -3.48 35.91 -28.23
C THR A 705 -4.58 35.20 -29.04
N VAL A 706 -5.04 34.03 -28.60
CA VAL A 706 -6.29 33.46 -29.15
C VAL A 706 -7.44 34.24 -28.54
N THR A 707 -8.43 34.70 -29.31
CA THR A 707 -9.60 35.40 -28.78
C THR A 707 -10.85 34.75 -29.37
N ALA A 708 -11.47 33.85 -28.61
CA ALA A 708 -12.81 33.36 -28.96
C ALA A 708 -13.82 34.50 -28.82
N LEU A 709 -14.61 34.80 -29.85
CA LEU A 709 -15.60 35.88 -29.84
C LEU A 709 -17.00 35.31 -30.04
N PHE A 710 -17.82 35.43 -29.00
CA PHE A 710 -19.17 34.88 -28.97
C PHE A 710 -20.20 35.88 -29.53
N GLU A 711 -20.20 36.04 -30.85
CA GLU A 711 -21.41 36.32 -31.63
C GLU A 711 -21.35 35.48 -32.91
N ARG A 712 -22.22 34.47 -33.03
CA ARG A 712 -22.37 33.59 -34.21
C ARG A 712 -21.22 32.58 -34.48
N GLU A 713 -20.76 31.86 -33.45
CA GLU A 713 -19.89 30.67 -33.60
C GLU A 713 -18.59 30.89 -34.41
N THR A 714 -17.89 32.01 -34.17
CA THR A 714 -16.64 32.31 -34.90
C THR A 714 -15.43 32.31 -33.95
N LEU A 715 -14.47 31.41 -34.18
CA LEU A 715 -13.15 31.45 -33.55
C LEU A 715 -12.27 32.45 -34.30
N ILE A 716 -11.86 33.56 -33.66
CA ILE A 716 -10.97 34.55 -34.26
C ILE A 716 -9.56 34.35 -33.71
N MET A 717 -8.67 33.81 -34.53
CA MET A 717 -7.25 33.62 -34.19
C MET A 717 -6.43 34.75 -34.80
N GLY A 718 -5.62 35.44 -33.98
CA GLY A 718 -4.83 36.59 -34.41
C GLY A 718 -3.62 36.24 -35.29
N ALA A 719 -3.82 36.26 -36.61
CA ALA A 719 -2.80 36.46 -37.66
C ALA A 719 -3.51 37.07 -38.91
N PRO A 720 -2.82 37.67 -39.90
CA PRO A 720 -3.32 38.80 -40.71
C PRO A 720 -4.55 38.54 -41.62
N GLU A 721 -5.05 37.32 -41.70
CA GLU A 721 -6.35 37.01 -42.33
C GLU A 721 -7.24 36.19 -41.39
N PRO A 722 -8.51 36.60 -41.16
CA PRO A 722 -9.41 35.91 -40.25
C PRO A 722 -9.87 34.55 -40.81
N ILE A 723 -9.70 33.48 -40.03
CA ILE A 723 -10.31 32.19 -40.32
C ILE A 723 -11.78 32.27 -39.89
N THR A 724 -12.69 32.33 -40.86
CA THR A 724 -14.13 32.29 -40.61
C THR A 724 -14.61 30.84 -40.60
N LEU A 725 -14.93 30.30 -39.43
CA LEU A 725 -15.72 29.08 -39.32
C LEU A 725 -17.20 29.44 -39.53
N ARG A 726 -17.92 28.67 -40.36
CA ARG A 726 -19.37 28.83 -40.53
C ARG A 726 -20.09 27.74 -39.74
N PRO A 727 -21.16 28.08 -39.00
CA PRO A 727 -21.89 27.11 -38.20
C PRO A 727 -22.77 26.19 -39.07
N PRO A 728 -23.08 24.95 -38.62
CA PRO A 728 -24.36 24.32 -38.94
C PRO A 728 -25.49 25.07 -38.21
N ASP A 729 -26.71 25.09 -38.78
CA ASP A 729 -27.86 25.94 -38.36
C ASP A 729 -28.45 25.68 -36.95
N THR A 730 -27.66 25.39 -35.91
CA THR A 730 -28.15 24.90 -34.61
C THR A 730 -27.42 25.45 -33.39
N GLY A 731 -27.63 26.73 -33.05
CA GLY A 731 -27.38 27.29 -31.71
C GLY A 731 -25.94 27.21 -31.16
N VAL A 732 -25.67 27.89 -30.05
CA VAL A 732 -24.37 27.77 -29.36
C VAL A 732 -24.21 26.32 -28.86
N PRO A 733 -23.10 25.61 -29.17
CA PRO A 733 -22.89 24.23 -28.74
C PRO A 733 -22.75 24.13 -27.22
N ASP A 734 -23.18 23.00 -26.63
CA ASP A 734 -23.09 22.75 -25.19
C ASP A 734 -21.63 22.68 -24.68
N THR A 735 -20.69 22.32 -25.56
CA THR A 735 -19.25 22.20 -25.29
C THR A 735 -18.44 22.57 -26.54
N LEU A 736 -17.32 23.27 -26.37
CA LEU A 736 -16.39 23.62 -27.45
C LEU A 736 -15.06 22.88 -27.27
N SER A 737 -14.56 22.21 -28.31
CA SER A 737 -13.26 21.52 -28.29
C SER A 737 -12.21 22.25 -29.14
N VAL A 738 -11.04 22.53 -28.56
CA VAL A 738 -9.87 23.14 -29.22
C VAL A 738 -8.70 22.15 -29.15
N ARG A 739 -7.92 22.02 -30.24
CA ARG A 739 -6.70 21.19 -30.26
C ARG A 739 -5.47 22.08 -30.34
N LEU A 740 -4.53 21.84 -29.43
CA LEU A 740 -3.24 22.53 -29.31
C LEU A 740 -2.09 21.62 -29.70
#